data_AF-A0A5M3ZBL8-F1
#
_entry.id   AF-A0A5M3ZBL8-F1
#
_cell.length_a   1.000
_cell.length_b   1.000
_cell.length_c   1.000
_cell.angle_alpha   90.00
_cell.angle_beta   90.00
_cell.angle_gamma   90.00
#
_symmetry.space_group_name_H-M   'P 1'
#
loop_
_entity.id
_entity.type
_entity.pdbx_description
1 polymer ?
#
loop_
_entity_poly.entity_id
_entity_poly.type
_entity_poly.pdbx_seq_one_letter_code
_entity_poly.pdbx_strand_id
1 'polypeptide(L)'
;MKPITSTVLAALLLPAAALDSRVTRILQRHAATTTNASNKNNPPAGVNSSSVYQTRFDGVTWDDDHWLLSTTTLQQGQFQSRGSVANGYLGINVASVGPFFEVDQEDVGDVINGWPLYSQRQTFATISGFYDSQATTDSTNFEWLYQYGHDSVISGVPHWSGLILDLGDDVYLDATVDNSTISDFRSTYDFKAGLLSWSYTWTPADKGSYAITYRLFANKLNITQAVVDMEIVPGADASANATIVNVLDGYSAVRSDFVASGEDDGAIYSAVRPQGIANVTAYIYANLTATANVDLSSRTLVTDQPYISANDSSIAQAVPVRFTPNEPVRITKFVGGASTDAFADPKQTAKQAASAAQSAGFKRSLQAHAAEWAYIMNDQSVDRFTDPSTGRLPDDDHIINSAVIAVANTYYLLQNTVGQNALAAVSADAPLNAQSIAVGGLTSDSYAGLIFWDADVWMQPGLVASHPEAAQAVTNYRVAKHDQAVANIDTVFASSKNQTRFDPGAAIYPWTSGRFGNCTASGPCWDYQYHLNGDIGLSMIYQWVASGDTPAFRETMFPVYDSIATLYSNLVERNGSSWTLTNMTDPDEYANHIDAGGFTMPLVAETLRYANSFREQFGLEANETWAEIADNVLVLRENGVTLEYTTMNGTAVVKQADIVLVTYPLVYDNYTTQDALNDLDYYANKQSPDGPAMTWAIFSIVASDLSPSGCSAYTYHQTAYDPYMRAPFFQLSEQMVDNATTNGGTHPAYPFLTGHGGANQVVLFGYLGLRLLPDDILHIDPNPPPQLPHIQYRTFYWRGWPIAARSNATHTTLARADLDPLDTADMRFANASIAVHVGFETNGTSEASYELPATGVLTVPNGRIGWIPTTNGNMAQCLPVASRDAYAPGQFPIAVVDGATSTRWQPASSKISAVTVDLGRGAAVAGANVTAFHFDWAAMPPVNATVVFHDVPLRDPAAVAAGAQEGGDYRVVATLTDIAQSKPYRADSEEFTAVAVPVGNTTDVRLDAPVQAGRYATLLISGNQGLVEGEDDVGATVAEWAIISPAMQTHAQQRRSGRARSDMLDRTMLRERIGK
;
A
#
# COMPACT_ATOMS: atom_id res chain seq x y z
N MET A 1 -8.41 -46.43 -20.84
CA MET A 1 -9.61 -46.07 -21.63
C MET A 1 -10.89 -46.48 -20.89
N LYS A 2 -11.49 -45.51 -20.18
CA LYS A 2 -12.90 -45.36 -19.80
C LYS A 2 -13.11 -43.83 -19.72
N PRO A 3 -14.18 -43.25 -20.26
CA PRO A 3 -14.30 -41.80 -20.39
C PRO A 3 -14.77 -41.17 -19.08
N ILE A 4 -14.04 -40.18 -18.59
CA ILE A 4 -14.48 -39.31 -17.49
C ILE A 4 -15.36 -38.24 -18.11
N THR A 5 -16.66 -38.34 -17.87
CA THR A 5 -17.68 -37.38 -18.29
C THR A 5 -17.69 -36.16 -17.37
N SER A 6 -17.50 -34.98 -17.98
CA SER A 6 -18.19 -33.71 -17.70
C SER A 6 -18.81 -33.54 -16.31
N THR A 7 -18.01 -33.17 -15.30
CA THR A 7 -18.54 -32.67 -14.01
C THR A 7 -17.62 -31.66 -13.32
N VAL A 8 -17.05 -30.69 -14.05
CA VAL A 8 -16.22 -29.60 -13.47
C VAL A 8 -16.87 -28.23 -13.69
N LEU A 9 -18.21 -28.16 -13.69
CA LEU A 9 -18.92 -26.89 -13.85
C LEU A 9 -20.15 -26.84 -12.94
N ALA A 10 -19.95 -27.04 -11.63
CA ALA A 10 -20.99 -26.81 -10.61
C ALA A 10 -20.40 -26.84 -9.20
N ALA A 11 -19.68 -25.79 -8.80
CA ALA A 11 -19.52 -25.39 -7.40
C ALA A 11 -18.97 -23.97 -7.40
N LEU A 12 -19.83 -22.98 -7.15
CA LEU A 12 -19.58 -21.58 -6.80
C LEU A 12 -20.95 -20.89 -6.82
N LEU A 13 -21.59 -20.75 -5.66
CA LEU A 13 -22.92 -20.18 -5.49
C LEU A 13 -22.91 -19.03 -4.47
N LEU A 14 -21.98 -18.09 -4.62
CA LEU A 14 -22.35 -16.66 -4.53
C LEU A 14 -23.33 -16.35 -5.67
N PRO A 15 -24.25 -15.37 -5.59
CA PRO A 15 -25.36 -15.30 -6.53
C PRO A 15 -24.80 -15.19 -7.95
N ALA A 16 -24.82 -16.30 -8.69
CA ALA A 16 -24.10 -16.45 -9.96
C ALA A 16 -24.50 -15.34 -10.94
N ALA A 17 -25.71 -14.80 -10.77
CA ALA A 17 -26.24 -13.64 -11.47
C ALA A 17 -25.42 -12.34 -11.29
N ALA A 18 -24.87 -12.05 -10.10
CA ALA A 18 -24.11 -10.82 -9.85
C ALA A 18 -22.71 -10.90 -10.50
N LEU A 19 -22.02 -12.03 -10.35
CA LEU A 19 -20.74 -12.33 -11.01
C LEU A 19 -20.90 -12.28 -12.53
N ASP A 20 -21.93 -12.96 -13.07
CA ASP A 20 -22.26 -12.99 -14.49
C ASP A 20 -22.61 -11.59 -15.02
N SER A 21 -23.27 -10.74 -14.20
CA SER A 21 -23.56 -9.35 -14.57
C SER A 21 -22.31 -8.47 -14.64
N ARG A 22 -21.34 -8.62 -13.71
CA ARG A 22 -20.06 -7.87 -13.73
C ARG A 22 -19.23 -8.26 -14.95
N VAL A 23 -19.05 -9.56 -15.17
CA VAL A 23 -18.29 -10.08 -16.30
C VAL A 23 -18.93 -9.65 -17.62
N THR A 24 -20.25 -9.71 -17.75
CA THR A 24 -20.97 -9.23 -18.94
C THR A 24 -20.72 -7.75 -19.21
N ARG A 25 -20.76 -6.89 -18.18
CA ARG A 25 -20.46 -5.45 -18.34
C ARG A 25 -19.02 -5.20 -18.78
N ILE A 26 -18.05 -5.92 -18.22
CA ILE A 26 -16.63 -5.84 -18.62
C ILE A 26 -16.48 -6.25 -20.09
N LEU A 27 -17.09 -7.37 -20.50
CA LEU A 27 -17.06 -7.83 -21.88
C LEU A 27 -17.70 -6.85 -22.85
N GLN A 28 -18.77 -6.15 -22.45
CA GLN A 28 -19.40 -5.10 -23.26
C GLN A 28 -18.51 -3.86 -23.39
N ARG A 29 -17.93 -3.39 -22.28
CA ARG A 29 -17.04 -2.23 -22.23
C ARG A 29 -15.80 -2.40 -23.12
N HIS A 30 -15.24 -3.61 -23.13
CA HIS A 30 -14.03 -3.95 -23.89
C HIS A 30 -14.33 -4.72 -25.18
N ALA A 31 -15.59 -4.79 -25.61
CA ALA A 31 -15.95 -5.29 -26.93
C ALA A 31 -15.43 -4.34 -28.03
N ALA A 32 -15.30 -4.87 -29.26
CA ALA A 32 -14.96 -4.03 -30.41
C ALA A 32 -15.96 -2.88 -30.57
N THR A 33 -15.45 -1.68 -30.81
CA THR A 33 -16.26 -0.49 -31.05
C THR A 33 -16.94 -0.62 -32.42
N THR A 34 -18.25 -0.90 -32.45
CA THR A 34 -19.05 -0.70 -33.66
C THR A 34 -19.42 0.78 -33.76
N THR A 35 -18.70 1.50 -34.62
CA THR A 35 -19.09 2.76 -35.29
C THR A 35 -19.92 3.77 -34.47
N ASN A 36 -19.26 4.79 -33.91
CA ASN A 36 -19.71 6.19 -34.03
C ASN A 36 -18.69 7.18 -33.45
N ALA A 37 -17.91 7.80 -34.33
CA ALA A 37 -16.93 8.86 -34.06
C ALA A 37 -17.55 10.23 -33.68
N SER A 38 -18.63 10.26 -32.89
CA SER A 38 -19.38 11.53 -32.64
C SER A 38 -19.61 11.93 -31.18
N ASN A 39 -19.13 11.19 -30.18
CA ASN A 39 -19.26 11.61 -28.77
C ASN A 39 -17.90 11.80 -28.11
N LYS A 40 -17.32 12.98 -28.32
CA LYS A 40 -15.97 13.38 -27.89
C LYS A 40 -15.78 13.59 -26.38
N ASN A 41 -16.82 13.43 -25.54
CA ASN A 41 -16.76 13.72 -24.10
C ASN A 41 -17.44 12.66 -23.20
N ASN A 42 -17.87 11.51 -23.75
CA ASN A 42 -18.54 10.48 -22.95
C ASN A 42 -17.63 9.26 -22.70
N PRO A 43 -17.79 8.58 -21.55
CA PRO A 43 -17.11 7.32 -21.30
C PRO A 43 -17.40 6.30 -22.42
N PRO A 44 -16.54 5.28 -22.62
CA PRO A 44 -16.72 4.28 -23.66
C PRO A 44 -18.17 3.75 -23.68
N ALA A 45 -18.70 3.54 -24.89
CA ALA A 45 -20.11 3.25 -25.11
C ALA A 45 -20.64 2.16 -24.14
N GLY A 46 -21.62 2.52 -23.30
CA GLY A 46 -22.27 1.60 -22.35
C GLY A 46 -22.05 1.87 -20.85
N VAL A 47 -21.27 2.89 -20.48
CA VAL A 47 -21.06 3.24 -19.06
C VAL A 47 -21.88 4.48 -18.68
N ASN A 48 -23.13 4.29 -18.28
CA ASN A 48 -23.86 5.31 -17.53
C ASN A 48 -23.37 5.21 -16.08
N SER A 49 -22.39 6.02 -15.69
CA SER A 49 -21.95 6.15 -14.29
C SER A 49 -22.51 7.44 -13.70
N SER A 50 -23.05 7.36 -12.48
CA SER A 50 -23.49 8.52 -11.72
C SER A 50 -22.42 9.04 -10.74
N SER A 51 -21.29 8.32 -10.63
CA SER A 51 -20.30 8.44 -9.57
C SER A 51 -18.89 8.65 -10.14
N VAL A 52 -18.75 9.62 -11.06
CA VAL A 52 -17.45 10.04 -11.60
C VAL A 52 -16.94 11.26 -10.85
N TYR A 53 -15.70 11.20 -10.37
CA TYR A 53 -15.03 12.22 -9.58
C TYR A 53 -13.74 12.67 -10.25
N GLN A 54 -13.39 13.95 -10.08
CA GLN A 54 -12.05 14.42 -10.36
C GLN A 54 -11.14 13.99 -9.21
N THR A 55 -9.89 13.65 -9.51
CA THR A 55 -8.89 13.41 -8.48
C THR A 55 -8.05 14.67 -8.28
N ARG A 56 -7.12 14.64 -7.32
CA ARG A 56 -6.17 15.73 -7.13
C ARG A 56 -5.18 15.93 -8.28
N PHE A 57 -5.09 14.99 -9.22
CA PHE A 57 -4.20 15.09 -10.37
C PHE A 57 -4.96 15.55 -11.61
N ASP A 58 -4.42 16.58 -12.28
CA ASP A 58 -5.01 17.15 -13.48
C ASP A 58 -5.17 16.12 -14.60
N GLY A 59 -6.38 16.04 -15.15
CA GLY A 59 -6.72 15.09 -16.21
C GLY A 59 -6.94 13.65 -15.73
N VAL A 60 -6.92 13.38 -14.41
CA VAL A 60 -7.16 12.06 -13.83
C VAL A 60 -8.54 11.99 -13.16
N THR A 61 -9.36 11.03 -13.58
CA THR A 61 -10.74 10.83 -13.09
C THR A 61 -10.96 9.44 -12.52
N TRP A 62 -11.79 9.34 -11.48
CA TRP A 62 -12.22 8.10 -10.84
C TRP A 62 -13.71 7.82 -11.10
N ASP A 63 -14.05 6.64 -11.62
CA ASP A 63 -15.42 6.11 -11.68
C ASP A 63 -15.62 5.05 -10.58
N ASP A 64 -16.29 5.43 -9.49
CA ASP A 64 -16.43 4.60 -8.29
C ASP A 64 -17.32 3.36 -8.51
N ASP A 65 -18.33 3.46 -9.38
CA ASP A 65 -19.26 2.36 -9.65
C ASP A 65 -18.55 1.20 -10.37
N HIS A 66 -17.56 1.54 -11.20
CA HIS A 66 -16.88 0.63 -12.12
C HIS A 66 -15.40 0.39 -11.81
N TRP A 67 -14.84 1.12 -10.85
CA TRP A 67 -13.42 1.18 -10.51
C TRP A 67 -12.53 1.47 -11.71
N LEU A 68 -12.84 2.55 -12.43
CA LEU A 68 -12.05 3.02 -13.56
C LEU A 68 -11.23 4.24 -13.16
N LEU A 69 -9.91 4.13 -13.24
CA LEU A 69 -8.99 5.24 -13.06
C LEU A 69 -8.43 5.62 -14.42
N SER A 70 -8.77 6.82 -14.89
CA SER A 70 -8.49 7.25 -16.27
C SER A 70 -7.68 8.53 -16.28
N THR A 71 -6.72 8.63 -17.19
CA THR A 71 -5.97 9.87 -17.46
C THR A 71 -6.16 10.32 -18.90
N THR A 72 -6.23 11.63 -19.12
CA THR A 72 -6.13 12.27 -20.44
C THR A 72 -4.77 12.93 -20.69
N THR A 73 -3.84 12.79 -19.75
CA THR A 73 -2.50 13.38 -19.79
C THR A 73 -1.49 12.31 -20.21
N LEU A 74 -0.76 12.55 -21.31
CA LEU A 74 0.30 11.69 -21.81
C LEU A 74 1.67 12.18 -21.32
N GLN A 75 2.41 11.33 -20.62
CA GLN A 75 3.76 11.60 -20.12
C GLN A 75 4.65 10.39 -20.42
N GLN A 76 5.52 10.47 -21.42
CA GLN A 76 6.43 9.38 -21.82
C GLN A 76 7.78 9.52 -21.12
N GLY A 77 8.53 8.42 -21.06
CA GLY A 77 9.91 8.39 -20.54
C GLY A 77 10.03 8.64 -19.04
N GLN A 78 8.96 8.40 -18.27
CA GLN A 78 8.92 8.64 -16.82
C GLN A 78 8.28 7.45 -16.11
N PHE A 79 9.02 6.81 -15.20
CA PHE A 79 8.57 5.62 -14.49
C PHE A 79 7.22 5.80 -13.77
N GLN A 80 6.92 7.01 -13.27
CA GLN A 80 5.68 7.33 -12.57
C GLN A 80 4.44 7.05 -13.42
N SER A 81 4.55 7.30 -14.73
CA SER A 81 3.46 7.21 -15.68
C SER A 81 3.18 5.79 -16.20
N ARG A 82 4.09 4.84 -15.93
CA ARG A 82 4.04 3.48 -16.45
C ARG A 82 2.87 2.69 -15.87
N GLY A 83 2.21 1.93 -16.72
CA GLY A 83 1.20 0.96 -16.29
C GLY A 83 1.83 -0.39 -15.97
N SER A 84 1.36 -1.07 -14.92
CA SER A 84 1.84 -2.39 -14.51
C SER A 84 0.70 -3.41 -14.56
N VAL A 85 0.95 -4.66 -15.00
CA VAL A 85 0.00 -5.78 -14.88
C VAL A 85 0.74 -7.06 -14.50
N ALA A 86 0.16 -7.84 -13.57
CA ALA A 86 0.68 -9.15 -13.19
C ALA A 86 -0.46 -10.13 -12.83
N ASN A 87 -0.14 -11.42 -12.71
CA ASN A 87 -1.09 -12.45 -12.30
C ASN A 87 -0.54 -13.42 -11.23
N GLY A 88 0.53 -13.05 -10.54
CA GLY A 88 1.26 -13.87 -9.58
C GLY A 88 2.29 -14.81 -10.19
N TYR A 89 2.35 -14.89 -11.52
CA TYR A 89 3.35 -15.67 -12.24
C TYR A 89 4.06 -14.84 -13.32
N LEU A 90 3.31 -14.29 -14.27
CA LEU A 90 3.79 -13.31 -15.25
C LEU A 90 3.58 -11.90 -14.71
N GLY A 91 4.57 -11.03 -14.93
CA GLY A 91 4.44 -9.60 -14.67
C GLY A 91 5.16 -8.76 -15.73
N ILE A 92 4.64 -7.56 -15.94
CA ILE A 92 5.18 -6.56 -16.86
C ILE A 92 4.77 -5.15 -16.42
N ASN A 93 5.62 -4.15 -16.65
CA ASN A 93 5.17 -2.77 -16.81
C ASN A 93 5.45 -2.26 -18.24
N VAL A 94 4.75 -1.21 -18.64
CA VAL A 94 4.71 -0.73 -20.02
C VAL A 94 4.64 0.80 -20.08
N ALA A 95 5.02 1.35 -21.23
CA ALA A 95 5.00 2.77 -21.52
C ALA A 95 3.63 3.43 -21.27
N SER A 96 3.61 4.74 -21.04
CA SER A 96 2.36 5.49 -20.87
C SER A 96 1.52 5.59 -22.15
N VAL A 97 2.15 5.51 -23.33
CA VAL A 97 1.48 5.62 -24.64
C VAL A 97 0.93 4.30 -25.16
N GLY A 98 1.32 3.15 -24.59
CA GLY A 98 0.89 1.84 -25.10
C GLY A 98 1.66 0.66 -24.51
N PRO A 99 1.49 -0.55 -25.07
CA PRO A 99 2.07 -1.79 -24.55
C PRO A 99 3.56 -1.95 -24.91
N PHE A 100 4.33 -0.87 -24.91
CA PHE A 100 5.69 -0.82 -25.44
C PHE A 100 6.74 -0.91 -24.32
N PHE A 101 7.94 -1.33 -24.70
CA PHE A 101 9.14 -1.18 -23.89
C PHE A 101 9.54 0.29 -23.85
N GLU A 102 9.92 0.81 -22.68
CA GLU A 102 10.29 2.21 -22.48
C GLU A 102 11.47 2.30 -21.49
N VAL A 103 12.28 3.33 -21.66
CA VAL A 103 13.39 3.69 -20.77
C VAL A 103 13.17 5.12 -20.29
N ASP A 104 13.55 5.42 -19.05
CA ASP A 104 13.46 6.80 -18.54
C ASP A 104 14.44 7.74 -19.24
N GLN A 105 14.04 9.00 -19.39
CA GLN A 105 14.84 10.04 -20.05
C GLN A 105 15.50 10.99 -19.03
N GLU A 106 16.74 11.43 -19.29
CA GLU A 106 17.52 12.24 -18.34
C GLU A 106 16.93 13.64 -18.10
N ASP A 107 16.25 14.22 -19.09
CA ASP A 107 15.67 15.56 -19.02
C ASP A 107 14.41 15.64 -18.14
N VAL A 108 13.87 14.48 -17.73
CA VAL A 108 12.63 14.38 -16.94
C VAL A 108 12.85 13.87 -15.51
N GLY A 109 14.08 13.55 -15.11
CA GLY A 109 14.40 13.22 -13.72
C GLY A 109 15.51 12.19 -13.57
N ASP A 110 15.42 11.44 -12.48
CA ASP A 110 16.34 10.34 -12.18
C ASP A 110 16.06 9.13 -13.09
N VAL A 111 17.13 8.60 -13.70
CA VAL A 111 17.09 7.48 -14.65
C VAL A 111 17.69 6.19 -14.09
N ILE A 112 18.06 6.16 -12.81
CA ILE A 112 18.63 4.97 -12.15
C ILE A 112 17.74 4.45 -11.03
N ASN A 113 17.62 3.12 -10.95
CA ASN A 113 16.83 2.44 -9.94
C ASN A 113 17.55 2.47 -8.58
N GLY A 114 16.83 2.10 -7.51
CA GLY A 114 17.35 2.09 -6.15
C GLY A 114 18.36 0.99 -5.85
N TRP A 115 18.77 0.97 -4.59
CA TRP A 115 19.55 -0.11 -3.99
C TRP A 115 18.87 -1.48 -4.24
N PRO A 116 19.63 -2.58 -4.42
CA PRO A 116 21.09 -2.66 -4.47
C PRO A 116 21.66 -2.54 -5.89
N LEU A 117 20.81 -2.25 -6.89
CA LEU A 117 21.16 -2.43 -8.29
C LEU A 117 21.69 -1.18 -8.97
N TYR A 118 21.16 0.01 -8.68
CA TYR A 118 21.52 1.25 -9.39
C TYR A 118 21.51 1.15 -10.92
N SER A 119 20.68 0.22 -11.44
CA SER A 119 20.53 -0.05 -12.86
C SER A 119 19.71 1.03 -13.55
N GLN A 120 19.79 1.13 -14.87
CA GLN A 120 18.92 2.02 -15.64
C GLN A 120 17.43 1.71 -15.39
N ARG A 121 16.62 2.72 -15.10
CA ARG A 121 15.16 2.59 -14.98
C ARG A 121 14.55 2.36 -16.36
N GLN A 122 13.94 1.20 -16.51
CA GLN A 122 13.28 0.80 -17.75
C GLN A 122 12.06 -0.06 -17.44
N THR A 123 11.23 -0.29 -18.44
CA THR A 123 10.18 -1.30 -18.32
C THR A 123 10.79 -2.69 -18.12
N PHE A 124 10.17 -3.50 -17.27
CA PHE A 124 10.64 -4.77 -16.78
C PHE A 124 9.51 -5.79 -16.89
N ALA A 125 9.85 -6.97 -17.42
CA ALA A 125 9.00 -8.15 -17.45
C ALA A 125 9.74 -9.32 -16.80
N THR A 126 9.03 -10.13 -16.02
CA THR A 126 9.63 -11.30 -15.36
C THR A 126 8.64 -12.44 -15.20
N ILE A 127 9.15 -13.56 -14.66
CA ILE A 127 8.39 -14.71 -14.20
C ILE A 127 8.71 -14.93 -12.71
N SER A 128 7.69 -15.21 -11.91
CA SER A 128 7.83 -15.55 -10.49
C SER A 128 8.90 -16.63 -10.24
N GLY A 129 9.82 -16.37 -9.31
CA GLY A 129 10.94 -17.27 -8.97
C GLY A 129 12.19 -17.17 -9.88
N PHE A 130 12.16 -16.34 -10.93
CA PHE A 130 13.26 -16.20 -11.88
C PHE A 130 14.34 -15.24 -11.36
N TYR A 131 15.29 -15.78 -10.59
CA TYR A 131 16.42 -15.04 -10.02
C TYR A 131 17.74 -15.59 -10.54
N ASP A 132 18.74 -14.73 -10.66
CA ASP A 132 20.11 -15.08 -10.99
C ASP A 132 20.92 -15.55 -9.76
N SER A 133 22.21 -15.75 -9.99
CA SER A 133 23.22 -15.80 -8.94
C SER A 133 24.43 -14.98 -9.39
N GLN A 134 24.65 -13.84 -8.73
CA GLN A 134 25.77 -12.95 -8.99
C GLN A 134 26.68 -12.85 -7.76
N ALA A 135 28.00 -12.86 -8.00
CA ALA A 135 28.99 -12.82 -6.92
C ALA A 135 28.99 -11.49 -6.15
N THR A 136 28.63 -10.39 -6.83
CA THR A 136 28.52 -9.05 -6.25
C THR A 136 27.35 -8.31 -6.87
N THR A 137 26.68 -7.46 -6.10
CA THR A 137 25.77 -6.40 -6.58
C THR A 137 26.49 -5.05 -6.60
N ASP A 138 25.87 -4.01 -7.19
CA ASP A 138 26.48 -2.68 -7.32
C ASP A 138 26.63 -1.99 -5.95
N SER A 139 25.83 -2.39 -4.96
CA SER A 139 25.97 -1.94 -3.57
C SER A 139 25.42 -2.95 -2.58
N THR A 140 26.01 -2.97 -1.39
CA THR A 140 25.57 -3.78 -0.25
C THR A 140 25.97 -3.09 1.05
N ASN A 141 25.21 -3.35 2.12
CA ASN A 141 25.55 -2.89 3.46
C ASN A 141 26.70 -3.72 4.08
N PHE A 142 27.00 -4.91 3.54
CA PHE A 142 27.93 -5.88 4.14
C PHE A 142 28.87 -6.51 3.11
N GLU A 143 29.67 -5.70 2.42
CA GLU A 143 30.58 -6.12 1.33
C GLU A 143 31.48 -7.32 1.70
N TRP A 144 31.96 -7.40 2.94
CA TRP A 144 32.82 -8.48 3.40
C TRP A 144 32.14 -9.86 3.36
N LEU A 145 30.81 -9.94 3.31
CA LEU A 145 30.06 -11.21 3.21
C LEU A 145 30.10 -11.83 1.81
N TYR A 146 30.52 -11.11 0.76
CA TYR A 146 30.64 -11.67 -0.60
C TYR A 146 31.55 -12.90 -0.70
N GLN A 147 32.47 -13.07 0.25
CA GLN A 147 33.35 -14.24 0.29
C GLN A 147 32.63 -15.54 0.71
N TYR A 148 31.40 -15.45 1.24
CA TYR A 148 30.66 -16.58 1.80
C TYR A 148 29.43 -17.01 0.98
N GLY A 149 29.08 -16.26 -0.09
CA GLY A 149 27.93 -16.59 -0.91
C GLY A 149 27.68 -15.57 -2.00
N HIS A 150 26.78 -15.91 -2.91
CA HIS A 150 26.31 -15.04 -3.98
C HIS A 150 24.91 -14.52 -3.65
N ASP A 151 24.63 -13.30 -4.09
CA ASP A 151 23.27 -12.76 -4.08
C ASP A 151 22.46 -13.36 -5.23
N SER A 152 21.14 -13.43 -5.03
CA SER A 152 20.18 -13.83 -6.06
C SER A 152 19.22 -12.68 -6.35
N VAL A 153 19.36 -12.10 -7.54
CA VAL A 153 18.64 -10.91 -8.00
C VAL A 153 17.59 -11.30 -9.03
N ILE A 154 16.40 -10.69 -8.94
CA ILE A 154 15.32 -10.94 -9.89
C ILE A 154 15.79 -10.65 -11.31
N SER A 155 15.57 -11.61 -12.21
CA SER A 155 16.02 -11.54 -13.60
C SER A 155 14.84 -11.23 -14.52
N GLY A 156 15.12 -10.56 -15.61
CA GLY A 156 14.13 -10.20 -16.60
C GLY A 156 13.94 -11.26 -17.69
N VAL A 157 12.77 -11.28 -18.29
CA VAL A 157 12.49 -11.97 -19.56
C VAL A 157 12.26 -10.95 -20.67
N PRO A 158 12.27 -11.35 -21.96
CA PRO A 158 11.93 -10.43 -23.04
C PRO A 158 10.57 -9.77 -22.81
N HIS A 159 10.50 -8.46 -23.05
CA HIS A 159 9.28 -7.67 -22.93
C HIS A 159 8.27 -8.18 -23.94
N TRP A 160 7.17 -8.72 -23.43
CA TRP A 160 6.32 -9.59 -24.22
C TRP A 160 5.10 -8.90 -24.83
N SER A 161 4.85 -7.61 -24.54
CA SER A 161 3.60 -6.95 -24.92
C SER A 161 3.66 -6.13 -26.21
N GLY A 162 4.86 -5.84 -26.75
CA GLY A 162 5.04 -5.01 -27.94
C GLY A 162 4.23 -5.44 -29.17
N LEU A 163 3.43 -4.52 -29.71
CA LEU A 163 2.65 -4.68 -30.95
C LEU A 163 2.61 -3.34 -31.70
N ILE A 164 3.43 -3.23 -32.74
CA ILE A 164 3.78 -1.95 -33.39
C ILE A 164 3.02 -1.80 -34.70
N LEU A 165 2.55 -0.58 -34.98
CA LEU A 165 2.08 -0.17 -36.31
C LEU A 165 3.22 0.57 -37.03
N ASP A 166 3.67 0.01 -38.14
CA ASP A 166 4.75 0.54 -38.97
C ASP A 166 4.20 0.95 -40.35
N LEU A 167 4.32 2.25 -40.67
CA LEU A 167 3.83 2.87 -41.91
C LEU A 167 4.96 3.02 -42.97
N GLY A 168 6.13 2.45 -42.71
CA GLY A 168 7.35 2.59 -43.50
C GLY A 168 7.98 3.98 -43.43
N ASP A 169 9.17 4.11 -44.02
CA ASP A 169 9.95 5.35 -44.05
C ASP A 169 10.26 5.93 -42.65
N ASP A 170 10.63 5.06 -41.70
CA ASP A 170 10.89 5.39 -40.29
C ASP A 170 9.70 6.02 -39.54
N VAL A 171 8.47 5.79 -40.02
CA VAL A 171 7.23 6.22 -39.35
C VAL A 171 6.54 5.03 -38.71
N TYR A 172 6.66 4.92 -37.39
CA TYR A 172 6.07 3.84 -36.59
C TYR A 172 5.55 4.35 -35.24
N LEU A 173 4.70 3.54 -34.62
CA LEU A 173 4.11 3.83 -33.31
C LEU A 173 4.72 2.93 -32.23
N ASP A 174 5.59 3.51 -31.40
CA ASP A 174 6.21 2.87 -30.23
C ASP A 174 6.23 3.83 -29.01
N ALA A 175 7.04 3.52 -27.98
CA ALA A 175 7.17 4.36 -26.78
C ALA A 175 7.82 5.73 -27.02
N THR A 176 8.48 5.94 -28.17
CA THR A 176 9.22 7.18 -28.50
C THR A 176 8.45 8.10 -29.44
N VAL A 177 7.20 7.76 -29.77
CA VAL A 177 6.34 8.57 -30.63
C VAL A 177 6.27 10.03 -30.17
N ASP A 178 6.36 10.96 -31.11
CA ASP A 178 6.23 12.39 -30.85
C ASP A 178 4.82 12.70 -30.32
N ASN A 179 4.74 13.17 -29.07
CA ASN A 179 3.50 13.53 -28.39
C ASN A 179 2.65 14.52 -29.19
N SER A 180 3.24 15.37 -30.01
CA SER A 180 2.51 16.34 -30.85
C SER A 180 1.68 15.68 -31.96
N THR A 181 1.99 14.42 -32.29
CA THR A 181 1.23 13.61 -33.26
C THR A 181 0.09 12.82 -32.61
N ILE A 182 -0.03 12.86 -31.28
CA ILE A 182 -1.07 12.17 -30.52
C ILE A 182 -2.13 13.18 -30.07
N SER A 183 -3.40 12.83 -30.30
CA SER A 183 -4.56 13.63 -29.88
C SER A 183 -5.66 12.74 -29.30
N ASP A 184 -6.60 13.34 -28.57
CA ASP A 184 -7.71 12.62 -27.90
C ASP A 184 -7.20 11.46 -27.00
N PHE A 185 -6.06 11.67 -26.34
CA PHE A 185 -5.43 10.64 -25.53
C PHE A 185 -6.25 10.30 -24.29
N ARG A 186 -6.40 9.01 -24.05
CA ARG A 186 -6.92 8.46 -22.81
C ARG A 186 -6.24 7.14 -22.49
N SER A 187 -5.77 6.99 -21.26
CA SER A 187 -5.38 5.70 -20.70
C SER A 187 -6.29 5.37 -19.52
N THR A 188 -6.63 4.10 -19.32
CA THR A 188 -7.58 3.68 -18.28
C THR A 188 -7.17 2.35 -17.67
N TYR A 189 -7.06 2.34 -16.36
CA TYR A 189 -6.98 1.13 -15.54
C TYR A 189 -8.39 0.71 -15.11
N ASP A 190 -8.81 -0.49 -15.49
CA ASP A 190 -10.07 -1.10 -15.08
C ASP A 190 -9.79 -2.13 -13.98
N PHE A 191 -9.80 -1.70 -12.71
CA PHE A 191 -9.48 -2.56 -11.57
C PHE A 191 -10.48 -3.70 -11.39
N LYS A 192 -11.74 -3.53 -11.82
CA LYS A 192 -12.72 -4.62 -11.82
C LYS A 192 -12.39 -5.70 -12.85
N ALA A 193 -11.69 -5.34 -13.93
CA ALA A 193 -11.27 -6.28 -14.95
C ALA A 193 -9.83 -6.78 -14.76
N GLY A 194 -8.96 -6.02 -14.10
CA GLY A 194 -7.51 -6.23 -14.11
C GLY A 194 -6.85 -5.94 -15.46
N LEU A 195 -7.38 -4.93 -16.16
CA LEU A 195 -7.04 -4.62 -17.55
C LEU A 195 -6.60 -3.16 -17.70
N LEU A 196 -5.49 -2.96 -18.41
CA LEU A 196 -5.00 -1.65 -18.82
C LEU A 196 -5.34 -1.37 -20.28
N SER A 197 -5.77 -0.16 -20.60
CA SER A 197 -6.18 0.23 -21.94
C SER A 197 -5.77 1.64 -22.32
N TRP A 198 -5.56 1.87 -23.61
CA TRP A 198 -5.24 3.16 -24.20
C TRP A 198 -6.15 3.40 -25.39
N SER A 199 -6.55 4.65 -25.61
CA SER A 199 -7.24 5.09 -26.81
C SER A 199 -6.78 6.49 -27.19
N TYR A 200 -6.43 6.70 -28.45
CA TYR A 200 -5.98 7.99 -28.97
C TYR A 200 -6.04 8.01 -30.49
N THR A 201 -5.91 9.21 -31.08
CA THR A 201 -5.69 9.38 -32.52
C THR A 201 -4.23 9.72 -32.77
N TRP A 202 -3.54 8.87 -33.53
CA TRP A 202 -2.18 9.10 -34.02
C TRP A 202 -2.21 9.69 -35.43
N THR A 203 -1.58 10.84 -35.62
CA THR A 203 -1.52 11.56 -36.91
C THR A 203 -0.06 11.87 -37.27
N PRO A 204 0.70 10.87 -37.72
CA PRO A 204 2.06 11.09 -38.20
C PRO A 204 2.07 11.95 -39.48
N ALA A 205 3.07 12.81 -39.63
CA ALA A 205 3.19 13.71 -40.77
C ALA A 205 3.12 12.95 -42.11
N ASP A 206 2.28 13.42 -43.03
CA ASP A 206 2.14 12.92 -44.41
C ASP A 206 1.74 11.44 -44.57
N LYS A 207 1.28 10.76 -43.50
CA LYS A 207 0.88 9.33 -43.53
C LYS A 207 -0.57 9.06 -43.12
N GLY A 208 -1.32 10.12 -42.81
CA GLY A 208 -2.74 10.10 -42.47
C GLY A 208 -3.02 9.92 -40.97
N SER A 209 -4.28 9.74 -40.62
CA SER A 209 -4.73 9.60 -39.22
C SER A 209 -5.20 8.18 -38.89
N TYR A 210 -4.95 7.74 -37.64
CA TYR A 210 -5.32 6.40 -37.15
C TYR A 210 -5.86 6.52 -35.73
N ALA A 211 -7.13 6.13 -35.51
CA ALA A 211 -7.63 5.95 -34.15
C ALA A 211 -7.18 4.59 -33.63
N ILE A 212 -6.39 4.60 -32.57
CA ILE A 212 -5.74 3.44 -31.97
C ILE A 212 -6.42 3.11 -30.65
N THR A 213 -6.64 1.83 -30.39
CA THR A 213 -7.01 1.32 -29.07
C THR A 213 -6.20 0.10 -28.72
N TYR A 214 -5.54 0.12 -27.57
CA TYR A 214 -4.82 -1.02 -26.99
C TYR A 214 -5.51 -1.53 -25.73
N ARG A 215 -5.47 -2.84 -25.49
CA ARG A 215 -5.95 -3.50 -24.26
C ARG A 215 -4.95 -4.58 -23.85
N LEU A 216 -4.53 -4.58 -22.60
CA LEU A 216 -3.48 -5.45 -22.05
C LEU A 216 -3.93 -6.09 -20.74
N PHE A 217 -3.77 -7.41 -20.62
CA PHE A 217 -3.91 -8.11 -19.33
C PHE A 217 -3.06 -9.38 -19.27
N ALA A 218 -2.54 -9.69 -18.07
CA ALA A 218 -2.01 -11.01 -17.72
C ALA A 218 -3.17 -11.85 -17.16
N ASN A 219 -3.45 -13.02 -17.74
CA ASN A 219 -4.65 -13.78 -17.41
C ASN A 219 -4.58 -14.29 -15.96
N LYS A 220 -5.61 -13.98 -15.16
CA LYS A 220 -5.56 -14.20 -13.70
C LYS A 220 -5.88 -15.65 -13.33
N LEU A 221 -6.67 -16.32 -14.15
CA LEU A 221 -6.97 -17.76 -14.02
C LEU A 221 -5.89 -18.61 -14.70
N ASN A 222 -5.58 -18.31 -15.97
CA ASN A 222 -4.59 -19.04 -16.74
C ASN A 222 -3.23 -18.34 -16.64
N ILE A 223 -2.53 -18.53 -15.53
CA ILE A 223 -1.37 -17.69 -15.16
C ILE A 223 -0.20 -17.72 -16.15
N THR A 224 -0.11 -18.74 -17.00
CA THR A 224 0.90 -18.84 -18.08
C THR A 224 0.52 -18.07 -19.33
N GLN A 225 -0.61 -17.36 -19.35
CA GLN A 225 -1.15 -16.64 -20.51
C GLN A 225 -1.23 -15.14 -20.27
N ALA A 226 -0.93 -14.35 -21.31
CA ALA A 226 -1.24 -12.93 -21.37
C ALA A 226 -1.78 -12.54 -22.75
N VAL A 227 -2.47 -11.41 -22.84
CA VAL A 227 -3.12 -10.96 -24.08
C VAL A 227 -2.89 -9.47 -24.30
N VAL A 228 -2.55 -9.11 -25.54
CA VAL A 228 -2.52 -7.74 -26.04
C VAL A 228 -3.45 -7.63 -27.24
N ASP A 229 -4.39 -6.70 -27.20
CA ASP A 229 -5.34 -6.47 -28.29
C ASP A 229 -5.19 -5.06 -28.81
N MET A 230 -5.11 -4.92 -30.14
CA MET A 230 -4.99 -3.66 -30.86
C MET A 230 -6.15 -3.54 -31.84
N GLU A 231 -6.83 -2.40 -31.80
CA GLU A 231 -7.84 -1.98 -32.78
C GLU A 231 -7.36 -0.68 -33.44
N ILE A 232 -7.45 -0.63 -34.76
CA ILE A 232 -7.01 0.48 -35.60
C ILE A 232 -8.19 0.87 -36.48
N VAL A 233 -8.64 2.12 -36.40
CA VAL A 233 -9.60 2.69 -37.35
C VAL A 233 -8.87 3.74 -38.19
N PRO A 234 -8.53 3.42 -39.45
CA PRO A 234 -7.81 4.35 -40.33
C PRO A 234 -8.73 5.47 -40.80
N GLY A 235 -8.20 6.70 -40.82
CA GLY A 235 -8.87 7.88 -41.35
C GLY A 235 -9.02 7.86 -42.87
N ALA A 236 -9.69 8.89 -43.42
CA ALA A 236 -9.89 9.04 -44.87
C ALA A 236 -8.58 9.27 -45.64
N ASP A 237 -7.57 9.78 -44.94
CA ASP A 237 -6.24 10.14 -45.43
C ASP A 237 -5.17 9.08 -45.09
N ALA A 238 -5.56 7.97 -44.46
CA ALA A 238 -4.64 6.91 -44.06
C ALA A 238 -3.94 6.25 -45.26
N SER A 239 -2.70 5.84 -45.03
CA SER A 239 -1.94 5.04 -45.97
C SER A 239 -2.63 3.69 -46.19
N ALA A 240 -2.74 3.26 -47.45
CA ALA A 240 -3.47 2.04 -47.79
C ALA A 240 -2.77 0.74 -47.32
N ASN A 241 -1.44 0.78 -47.17
CA ASN A 241 -0.64 -0.36 -46.72
C ASN A 241 0.21 0.04 -45.52
N ALA A 242 0.34 -0.88 -44.58
CA ALA A 242 1.23 -0.78 -43.44
C ALA A 242 1.66 -2.19 -43.01
N THR A 243 2.43 -2.25 -41.93
CA THR A 243 2.89 -3.50 -41.32
C THR A 243 2.54 -3.49 -39.84
N ILE A 244 2.06 -4.62 -39.32
CA ILE A 244 1.96 -4.86 -37.89
C ILE A 244 3.14 -5.71 -37.47
N VAL A 245 3.86 -5.29 -36.42
CA VAL A 245 5.03 -6.03 -35.94
C VAL A 245 4.79 -6.56 -34.53
N ASN A 246 4.84 -7.88 -34.40
CA ASN A 246 4.82 -8.60 -33.13
C ASN A 246 6.25 -8.68 -32.58
N VAL A 247 6.52 -8.03 -31.45
CA VAL A 247 7.87 -7.90 -30.88
C VAL A 247 7.96 -8.62 -29.54
N LEU A 248 9.02 -9.39 -29.33
CA LEU A 248 9.53 -9.75 -28.01
C LEU A 248 10.84 -8.97 -27.85
N ASP A 249 10.90 -8.01 -26.92
CA ASP A 249 12.04 -7.10 -26.79
C ASP A 249 13.03 -7.58 -25.71
N GLY A 250 14.27 -7.87 -26.11
CA GLY A 250 15.29 -8.41 -25.25
C GLY A 250 15.92 -7.44 -24.25
N TYR A 251 15.70 -6.12 -24.34
CA TYR A 251 16.25 -5.17 -23.35
C TYR A 251 15.66 -5.35 -21.96
N SER A 252 14.43 -5.85 -21.87
CA SER A 252 13.83 -6.25 -20.59
C SER A 252 14.48 -7.50 -19.97
N ALA A 253 15.22 -8.31 -20.74
CA ALA A 253 15.86 -9.53 -20.25
C ALA A 253 17.17 -9.27 -19.46
N VAL A 254 17.14 -8.29 -18.55
CA VAL A 254 18.27 -7.93 -17.69
C VAL A 254 18.68 -9.11 -16.81
N ARG A 255 19.99 -9.22 -16.55
CA ARG A 255 20.59 -10.30 -15.74
C ARG A 255 20.26 -11.71 -16.24
N SER A 256 20.00 -11.83 -17.54
CA SER A 256 19.74 -13.11 -18.20
C SER A 256 20.65 -13.34 -19.38
N ASP A 257 21.05 -14.59 -19.57
CA ASP A 257 21.74 -15.08 -20.75
C ASP A 257 20.72 -15.54 -21.80
N PHE A 258 21.00 -15.19 -23.06
CA PHE A 258 20.23 -15.70 -24.19
C PHE A 258 20.41 -17.21 -24.34
N VAL A 259 19.32 -17.94 -24.60
CA VAL A 259 19.33 -19.38 -24.84
C VAL A 259 18.98 -19.70 -26.29
N ALA A 260 17.83 -19.23 -26.77
CA ALA A 260 17.37 -19.46 -28.14
C ALA A 260 16.21 -18.53 -28.50
N SER A 261 16.06 -18.22 -29.78
CA SER A 261 14.85 -17.62 -30.35
C SER A 261 14.50 -18.33 -31.66
N GLY A 262 13.27 -18.19 -32.12
CA GLY A 262 12.84 -18.80 -33.37
C GLY A 262 11.35 -18.76 -33.60
N GLU A 263 10.88 -19.57 -34.55
CA GLU A 263 9.48 -19.71 -34.91
C GLU A 263 9.00 -21.15 -34.78
N ASP A 264 7.79 -21.33 -34.24
CA ASP A 264 7.07 -22.60 -34.21
C ASP A 264 5.59 -22.35 -34.55
N ASP A 265 5.05 -23.05 -35.55
CA ASP A 265 3.61 -22.99 -35.91
C ASP A 265 3.08 -21.55 -36.09
N GLY A 266 3.92 -20.67 -36.63
CA GLY A 266 3.62 -19.26 -36.88
C GLY A 266 3.74 -18.34 -35.66
N ALA A 267 4.03 -18.87 -34.47
CA ALA A 267 4.40 -18.10 -33.28
C ALA A 267 5.91 -17.83 -33.25
N ILE A 268 6.32 -16.67 -32.76
CA ILE A 268 7.71 -16.42 -32.38
C ILE A 268 7.95 -16.83 -30.92
N TYR A 269 9.16 -17.21 -30.59
CA TYR A 269 9.59 -17.41 -29.21
C TYR A 269 10.97 -16.85 -28.94
N SER A 270 11.20 -16.50 -27.67
CA SER A 270 12.52 -16.19 -27.12
C SER A 270 12.68 -16.89 -25.79
N ALA A 271 13.87 -17.40 -25.53
CA ALA A 271 14.22 -18.16 -24.35
C ALA A 271 15.49 -17.59 -23.73
N VAL A 272 15.42 -17.41 -22.42
CA VAL A 272 16.50 -16.83 -21.61
C VAL A 272 16.71 -17.65 -20.34
N ARG A 273 17.85 -17.47 -19.72
CA ARG A 273 18.27 -18.13 -18.48
C ARG A 273 18.81 -17.09 -17.51
N PRO A 274 18.53 -17.18 -16.20
CA PRO A 274 19.14 -16.26 -15.24
C PRO A 274 20.65 -16.48 -15.20
N GLN A 275 21.43 -15.41 -15.14
CA GLN A 275 22.89 -15.52 -15.06
C GLN A 275 23.29 -16.37 -13.84
N GLY A 276 24.31 -17.20 -13.99
CA GLY A 276 24.78 -18.09 -12.91
C GLY A 276 23.87 -19.29 -12.58
N ILE A 277 22.67 -19.42 -13.17
CA ILE A 277 21.73 -20.53 -12.91
C ILE A 277 21.51 -21.41 -14.16
N ALA A 278 22.41 -22.36 -14.37
CA ALA A 278 22.46 -23.18 -15.60
C ALA A 278 21.23 -24.07 -15.85
N ASN A 279 20.53 -24.51 -14.80
CA ASN A 279 19.40 -25.43 -14.88
C ASN A 279 18.04 -24.71 -15.00
N VAL A 280 18.04 -23.38 -15.01
CA VAL A 280 16.81 -22.60 -15.19
C VAL A 280 16.71 -22.08 -16.61
N THR A 281 15.53 -22.18 -17.23
CA THR A 281 15.27 -21.58 -18.54
C THR A 281 13.80 -21.17 -18.63
N ALA A 282 13.57 -19.92 -19.03
CA ALA A 282 12.25 -19.37 -19.31
C ALA A 282 12.03 -19.33 -20.83
N TYR A 283 10.79 -19.59 -21.26
CA TYR A 283 10.33 -19.46 -22.64
C TYR A 283 9.16 -18.51 -22.69
N ILE A 284 9.23 -17.54 -23.60
CA ILE A 284 8.15 -16.63 -23.94
C ILE A 284 7.77 -16.89 -25.40
N TYR A 285 6.51 -17.28 -25.63
CA TYR A 285 5.90 -17.48 -26.94
C TYR A 285 4.89 -16.38 -27.22
N ALA A 286 4.82 -15.91 -28.48
CA ALA A 286 3.78 -14.99 -28.93
C ALA A 286 3.23 -15.34 -30.31
N ASN A 287 1.92 -15.41 -30.44
CA ASN A 287 1.22 -15.62 -31.72
C ASN A 287 0.09 -14.60 -31.92
N LEU A 288 -0.33 -14.41 -33.16
CA LEU A 288 -1.34 -13.43 -33.54
C LEU A 288 -2.64 -14.09 -34.04
N THR A 289 -3.76 -13.41 -33.82
CA THR A 289 -4.96 -13.49 -34.67
C THR A 289 -5.31 -12.09 -35.16
N ALA A 290 -6.03 -11.99 -36.28
CA ALA A 290 -6.40 -10.70 -36.84
C ALA A 290 -7.65 -10.79 -37.74
N THR A 291 -8.19 -9.62 -38.11
CA THR A 291 -9.22 -9.50 -39.16
C THR A 291 -8.65 -9.82 -40.54
N ALA A 292 -9.52 -10.01 -41.53
CA ALA A 292 -9.13 -10.45 -42.89
C ALA A 292 -8.21 -9.45 -43.64
N ASN A 293 -8.12 -8.21 -43.16
CA ASN A 293 -7.26 -7.16 -43.71
C ASN A 293 -5.76 -7.39 -43.42
N VAL A 294 -5.44 -8.29 -42.49
CA VAL A 294 -4.07 -8.63 -42.08
C VAL A 294 -3.68 -9.98 -42.68
N ASP A 295 -2.64 -9.99 -43.51
CA ASP A 295 -2.19 -11.20 -44.20
C ASP A 295 -1.22 -12.02 -43.34
N LEU A 296 -1.77 -12.73 -42.35
CA LEU A 296 -1.02 -13.64 -41.48
C LEU A 296 -0.31 -14.77 -42.26
N SER A 297 -0.63 -15.04 -43.53
CA SER A 297 0.09 -16.03 -44.33
C SER A 297 1.41 -15.50 -44.88
N SER A 298 1.55 -14.18 -44.98
CA SER A 298 2.75 -13.47 -45.43
C SER A 298 3.62 -12.96 -44.28
N ARG A 299 3.49 -13.55 -43.08
CA ARG A 299 4.30 -13.17 -41.91
C ARG A 299 5.79 -13.49 -42.15
N THR A 300 6.68 -12.60 -41.74
CA THR A 300 8.13 -12.78 -41.89
C THR A 300 8.89 -12.25 -40.69
N LEU A 301 9.95 -12.94 -40.29
CA LEU A 301 10.90 -12.42 -39.31
C LEU A 301 11.58 -11.14 -39.81
N VAL A 302 11.76 -10.19 -38.91
CA VAL A 302 12.48 -8.93 -39.14
C VAL A 302 13.46 -8.69 -38.00
N THR A 303 14.65 -8.19 -38.32
CA THR A 303 15.73 -7.97 -37.34
C THR A 303 16.28 -6.54 -37.34
N ASP A 304 16.11 -5.80 -38.44
CA ASP A 304 16.82 -4.54 -38.69
C ASP A 304 15.87 -3.33 -38.65
N GLN A 305 14.87 -3.36 -37.76
CA GLN A 305 13.94 -2.24 -37.57
C GLN A 305 14.36 -1.40 -36.35
N PRO A 306 14.15 -0.07 -36.37
CA PRO A 306 14.64 0.85 -35.33
C PRO A 306 14.03 0.61 -33.94
N TYR A 307 12.83 0.01 -33.89
CA TYR A 307 12.10 -0.34 -32.66
C TYR A 307 12.37 -1.79 -32.20
N ILE A 308 13.31 -2.51 -32.82
CA ILE A 308 13.78 -3.81 -32.35
C ILE A 308 15.13 -3.58 -31.68
N SER A 309 15.19 -3.81 -30.37
CA SER A 309 16.42 -3.61 -29.61
C SER A 309 17.53 -4.59 -30.01
N ALA A 310 18.78 -4.15 -29.94
CA ALA A 310 19.96 -4.89 -30.43
C ALA A 310 20.37 -6.11 -29.57
N ASN A 311 19.50 -6.61 -28.70
CA ASN A 311 19.77 -7.74 -27.80
C ASN A 311 19.46 -9.08 -28.49
N ASP A 312 20.30 -10.11 -28.27
CA ASP A 312 20.13 -11.43 -28.91
C ASP A 312 18.79 -12.12 -28.57
N SER A 313 18.19 -11.77 -27.42
CA SER A 313 16.87 -12.27 -27.02
C SER A 313 15.70 -11.51 -27.66
N SER A 314 15.96 -10.47 -28.45
CA SER A 314 14.95 -9.79 -29.26
C SER A 314 14.57 -10.62 -30.48
N ILE A 315 13.27 -10.70 -30.75
CA ILE A 315 12.75 -11.32 -31.97
C ILE A 315 11.45 -10.64 -32.37
N ALA A 316 11.27 -10.41 -33.67
CA ALA A 316 10.09 -9.76 -34.19
C ALA A 316 9.59 -10.43 -35.48
N GLN A 317 8.27 -10.39 -35.66
CA GLN A 317 7.59 -10.90 -36.83
C GLN A 317 6.67 -9.82 -37.42
N ALA A 318 6.95 -9.43 -38.65
CA ALA A 318 6.19 -8.46 -39.42
C ALA A 318 5.06 -9.13 -40.19
N VAL A 319 3.89 -8.49 -40.23
CA VAL A 319 2.72 -8.95 -40.98
C VAL A 319 2.11 -7.79 -41.76
N PRO A 320 1.96 -7.92 -43.10
CA PRO A 320 1.33 -6.88 -43.91
C PRO A 320 -0.15 -6.66 -43.54
N VAL A 321 -0.57 -5.40 -43.53
CA VAL A 321 -1.97 -4.99 -43.33
C VAL A 321 -2.41 -4.03 -44.44
N ARG A 322 -3.66 -4.18 -44.90
CA ARG A 322 -4.30 -3.27 -45.84
C ARG A 322 -5.44 -2.52 -45.18
N PHE A 323 -5.34 -1.19 -45.17
CA PHE A 323 -6.37 -0.34 -44.58
C PHE A 323 -7.41 0.08 -45.62
N THR A 324 -8.68 -0.02 -45.22
CA THR A 324 -9.80 0.64 -45.88
C THR A 324 -10.26 1.77 -44.97
N PRO A 325 -10.43 3.01 -45.45
CA PRO A 325 -10.89 4.11 -44.61
C PRO A 325 -12.15 3.78 -43.80
N ASN A 326 -12.09 4.07 -42.49
CA ASN A 326 -13.15 3.81 -41.50
C ASN A 326 -13.50 2.33 -41.26
N GLU A 327 -12.78 1.38 -41.83
CA GLU A 327 -12.95 -0.04 -41.54
C GLU A 327 -12.01 -0.45 -40.38
N PRO A 328 -12.54 -0.93 -39.24
CA PRO A 328 -11.70 -1.32 -38.11
C PRO A 328 -10.87 -2.57 -38.44
N VAL A 329 -9.56 -2.47 -38.24
CA VAL A 329 -8.64 -3.61 -38.25
C VAL A 329 -8.33 -3.98 -36.81
N ARG A 330 -8.45 -5.27 -36.48
CA ARG A 330 -8.17 -5.78 -35.13
C ARG A 330 -7.11 -6.86 -35.18
N ILE A 331 -6.14 -6.77 -34.28
CA ILE A 331 -5.06 -7.74 -34.09
C ILE A 331 -5.01 -8.10 -32.61
N THR A 332 -4.97 -9.39 -32.30
CA THR A 332 -4.78 -9.86 -30.93
C THR A 332 -3.53 -10.73 -30.84
N LYS A 333 -2.61 -10.33 -29.99
CA LYS A 333 -1.41 -11.06 -29.61
C LYS A 333 -1.69 -11.89 -28.35
N PHE A 334 -1.36 -13.18 -28.42
CA PHE A 334 -1.49 -14.14 -27.33
C PHE A 334 -0.10 -14.59 -26.90
N VAL A 335 0.20 -14.37 -25.63
CA VAL A 335 1.49 -14.67 -25.04
C VAL A 335 1.36 -15.89 -24.14
N GLY A 336 2.34 -16.79 -24.24
CA GLY A 336 2.52 -17.91 -23.34
C GLY A 336 3.89 -17.84 -22.69
N GLY A 337 3.95 -17.92 -21.37
CA GLY A 337 5.20 -17.86 -20.60
C GLY A 337 5.31 -19.00 -19.59
N ALA A 338 6.48 -19.61 -19.50
CA ALA A 338 6.78 -20.63 -18.51
C ALA A 338 8.30 -20.74 -18.26
N SER A 339 8.67 -21.15 -17.05
CA SER A 339 10.05 -21.44 -16.65
C SER A 339 10.16 -22.82 -16.01
N THR A 340 11.36 -23.38 -16.06
CA THR A 340 11.70 -24.65 -15.39
C THR A 340 11.48 -24.61 -13.87
N ASP A 341 11.41 -23.42 -13.26
CA ASP A 341 11.14 -23.27 -11.83
C ASP A 341 9.73 -23.70 -11.46
N ALA A 342 8.76 -23.54 -12.36
CA ALA A 342 7.38 -23.96 -12.13
C ALA A 342 6.96 -25.19 -12.96
N PHE A 343 7.58 -25.42 -14.12
CA PHE A 343 7.13 -26.42 -15.09
C PHE A 343 8.27 -27.29 -15.60
N ALA A 344 8.10 -28.62 -15.59
CA ALA A 344 9.13 -29.54 -16.04
C ALA A 344 9.53 -29.38 -17.52
N ASP A 345 8.57 -29.02 -18.39
CA ASP A 345 8.81 -28.68 -19.80
C ASP A 345 8.28 -27.27 -20.10
N PRO A 346 9.07 -26.22 -19.81
CA PRO A 346 8.61 -24.85 -19.96
C PRO A 346 8.43 -24.46 -21.43
N LYS A 347 9.20 -25.04 -22.37
CA LYS A 347 9.04 -24.75 -23.80
C LYS A 347 7.66 -25.21 -24.27
N GLN A 348 7.31 -26.46 -23.98
CA GLN A 348 6.01 -27.00 -24.36
C GLN A 348 4.87 -26.30 -23.63
N THR A 349 5.05 -25.98 -22.34
CA THR A 349 4.03 -25.27 -21.53
C THR A 349 3.74 -23.89 -22.09
N ALA A 350 4.77 -23.08 -22.36
CA ALA A 350 4.62 -21.75 -22.94
C ALA A 350 3.98 -21.79 -24.34
N LYS A 351 4.43 -22.73 -25.20
CA LYS A 351 3.85 -22.93 -26.54
C LYS A 351 2.36 -23.29 -26.47
N GLN A 352 1.99 -24.23 -25.60
CA GLN A 352 0.60 -24.63 -25.41
C GLN A 352 -0.25 -23.51 -24.82
N ALA A 353 0.29 -22.73 -23.88
CA ALA A 353 -0.41 -21.58 -23.30
C ALA A 353 -0.76 -20.54 -24.37
N ALA A 354 0.21 -20.15 -25.21
CA ALA A 354 -0.02 -19.23 -26.33
C ALA A 354 -1.06 -19.77 -27.32
N SER A 355 -0.94 -21.05 -27.71
CA SER A 355 -1.86 -21.70 -28.65
C SER A 355 -3.28 -21.86 -28.08
N ALA A 356 -3.41 -22.19 -26.80
CA ALA A 356 -4.69 -22.32 -26.11
C ALA A 356 -5.39 -20.96 -25.99
N ALA A 357 -4.65 -19.91 -25.60
CA ALA A 357 -5.16 -18.55 -25.54
C ALA A 357 -5.60 -18.06 -26.94
N GLN A 358 -4.81 -18.33 -27.98
CA GLN A 358 -5.15 -18.03 -29.36
C GLN A 358 -6.43 -18.74 -29.81
N SER A 359 -6.57 -20.02 -29.48
CA SER A 359 -7.76 -20.82 -29.78
C SER A 359 -8.99 -20.33 -29.01
N ALA A 360 -8.81 -19.84 -27.78
CA ALA A 360 -9.87 -19.23 -26.99
C ALA A 360 -10.34 -17.91 -27.62
N GLY A 361 -9.39 -17.09 -28.09
CA GLY A 361 -9.61 -15.75 -28.61
C GLY A 361 -9.84 -14.71 -27.50
N PHE A 362 -9.72 -13.43 -27.84
CA PHE A 362 -9.78 -12.31 -26.88
C PHE A 362 -10.98 -12.40 -25.92
N LYS A 363 -12.19 -12.58 -26.45
CA LYS A 363 -13.43 -12.55 -25.67
C LYS A 363 -13.45 -13.62 -24.56
N ARG A 364 -13.07 -14.87 -24.87
CA ARG A 364 -13.06 -15.95 -23.87
C ARG A 364 -11.90 -15.81 -22.88
N SER A 365 -10.75 -15.34 -23.34
CA SER A 365 -9.62 -15.04 -22.46
C SER A 365 -9.96 -13.94 -21.46
N LEU A 366 -10.59 -12.85 -21.91
CA LEU A 366 -11.06 -11.76 -21.06
C LEU A 366 -12.16 -12.24 -20.11
N GLN A 367 -13.10 -13.08 -20.58
CA GLN A 367 -14.15 -13.63 -19.72
C GLN A 367 -13.57 -14.44 -18.56
N ALA A 368 -12.62 -15.34 -18.83
CA ALA A 368 -11.96 -16.14 -17.79
C ALA A 368 -11.17 -15.27 -16.80
N HIS A 369 -10.40 -14.31 -17.32
CA HIS A 369 -9.63 -13.37 -16.50
C HIS A 369 -10.53 -12.49 -15.61
N ALA A 370 -11.58 -11.89 -16.18
CA ALA A 370 -12.51 -11.02 -15.45
C ALA A 370 -13.37 -11.81 -14.45
N ALA A 371 -13.71 -13.06 -14.74
CA ALA A 371 -14.41 -13.93 -13.79
C ALA A 371 -13.56 -14.22 -12.56
N GLU A 372 -12.25 -14.48 -12.74
CA GLU A 372 -11.34 -14.68 -11.62
C GLU A 372 -11.15 -13.40 -10.81
N TRP A 373 -10.97 -12.24 -11.45
CA TRP A 373 -10.95 -10.95 -10.73
C TRP A 373 -12.25 -10.65 -9.98
N ALA A 374 -13.40 -11.03 -10.54
CA ALA A 374 -14.69 -10.87 -9.87
C ALA A 374 -14.87 -11.83 -8.69
N TYR A 375 -14.17 -12.96 -8.68
CA TYR A 375 -14.12 -13.89 -7.55
C TYR A 375 -13.19 -13.38 -6.44
N ILE A 376 -11.92 -13.13 -6.77
CA ILE A 376 -10.90 -12.77 -5.78
C ILE A 376 -11.03 -11.33 -5.27
N MET A 377 -11.56 -10.39 -6.06
CA MET A 377 -11.68 -8.99 -5.72
C MET A 377 -13.09 -8.49 -6.06
N ASN A 378 -14.06 -8.99 -5.30
CA ASN A 378 -15.46 -8.62 -5.43
C ASN A 378 -15.74 -7.26 -4.75
N ASP A 379 -16.96 -6.72 -4.90
CA ASP A 379 -17.31 -5.39 -4.40
C ASP A 379 -17.31 -5.27 -2.85
N GLN A 380 -17.24 -6.40 -2.13
CA GLN A 380 -17.08 -6.47 -0.67
C GLN A 380 -15.62 -6.67 -0.24
N SER A 381 -14.68 -6.85 -1.18
CA SER A 381 -13.24 -7.04 -0.89
C SER A 381 -12.48 -5.74 -0.64
N VAL A 382 -13.12 -4.57 -0.77
CA VAL A 382 -12.52 -3.24 -0.59
C VAL A 382 -13.39 -2.37 0.32
N ASP A 383 -12.76 -1.47 1.06
CA ASP A 383 -13.46 -0.52 1.92
C ASP A 383 -14.23 0.52 1.11
N ARG A 384 -15.35 1.01 1.64
CA ARG A 384 -16.20 2.03 1.00
C ARG A 384 -16.54 3.17 1.96
N PHE A 385 -16.52 4.38 1.42
CA PHE A 385 -16.76 5.63 2.16
C PHE A 385 -18.01 6.39 1.66
N THR A 386 -18.89 5.71 0.92
CA THR A 386 -20.08 6.33 0.35
C THR A 386 -21.15 6.59 1.41
N ASP A 387 -21.89 7.69 1.25
CA ASP A 387 -23.08 7.94 2.04
C ASP A 387 -24.17 6.93 1.62
N PRO A 388 -24.65 6.07 2.53
CA PRO A 388 -25.62 5.02 2.20
C PRO A 388 -26.98 5.58 1.74
N SER A 389 -27.29 6.85 2.01
CA SER A 389 -28.53 7.49 1.57
C SER A 389 -28.47 8.00 0.12
N THR A 390 -27.28 8.34 -0.37
CA THR A 390 -27.08 8.87 -1.73
C THR A 390 -26.39 7.87 -2.65
N GLY A 391 -25.66 6.91 -2.09
CA GLY A 391 -24.78 6.00 -2.83
C GLY A 391 -23.51 6.65 -3.36
N ARG A 392 -23.18 7.88 -2.95
CA ARG A 392 -22.06 8.68 -3.49
C ARG A 392 -21.00 8.96 -2.44
N LEU A 393 -19.77 9.18 -2.89
CA LEU A 393 -18.70 9.70 -2.05
C LEU A 393 -19.02 11.15 -1.66
N PRO A 394 -18.66 11.57 -0.44
CA PRO A 394 -18.58 12.98 -0.09
C PRO A 394 -17.72 13.76 -1.08
N ASP A 395 -18.09 15.03 -1.33
CA ASP A 395 -17.34 15.95 -2.19
C ASP A 395 -16.12 16.50 -1.43
N ASP A 396 -15.14 15.62 -1.22
CA ASP A 396 -13.90 15.86 -0.47
C ASP A 396 -12.75 15.05 -1.10
N ASP A 397 -11.68 15.73 -1.51
CA ASP A 397 -10.56 15.13 -2.24
C ASP A 397 -9.83 14.05 -1.41
N HIS A 398 -9.73 14.22 -0.09
CA HIS A 398 -9.11 13.21 0.76
C HIS A 398 -9.95 11.93 0.79
N ILE A 399 -11.28 12.06 0.85
CA ILE A 399 -12.19 10.90 0.86
C ILE A 399 -12.24 10.23 -0.52
N ILE A 400 -12.23 11.02 -1.61
CA ILE A 400 -12.14 10.50 -2.97
C ILE A 400 -10.83 9.72 -3.14
N ASN A 401 -9.69 10.28 -2.73
CA ASN A 401 -8.39 9.61 -2.82
C ASN A 401 -8.34 8.35 -1.95
N SER A 402 -8.92 8.38 -0.73
CA SER A 402 -9.05 7.18 0.13
C SER A 402 -9.84 6.08 -0.58
N ALA A 403 -10.92 6.41 -1.29
CA ALA A 403 -11.71 5.43 -2.05
C ALA A 403 -10.91 4.80 -3.20
N VAL A 404 -10.13 5.60 -3.95
CA VAL A 404 -9.25 5.06 -5.02
C VAL A 404 -8.16 4.18 -4.42
N ILE A 405 -7.51 4.62 -3.34
CA ILE A 405 -6.41 3.91 -2.69
C ILE A 405 -6.87 2.59 -2.06
N ALA A 406 -8.08 2.51 -1.49
CA ALA A 406 -8.63 1.25 -1.01
C ALA A 406 -8.72 0.18 -2.11
N VAL A 407 -9.06 0.59 -3.34
CA VAL A 407 -9.07 -0.30 -4.52
C VAL A 407 -7.65 -0.57 -5.01
N ALA A 408 -6.83 0.47 -5.20
CA ALA A 408 -5.48 0.35 -5.75
C ALA A 408 -4.57 -0.53 -4.87
N ASN A 409 -4.56 -0.32 -3.55
CA ASN A 409 -3.78 -1.12 -2.61
C ASN A 409 -4.11 -2.61 -2.73
N THR A 410 -5.41 -2.94 -2.67
CA THR A 410 -5.88 -4.32 -2.75
C THR A 410 -5.50 -4.95 -4.10
N TYR A 411 -5.70 -4.22 -5.20
CA TYR A 411 -5.35 -4.69 -6.54
C TYR A 411 -3.85 -4.95 -6.71
N TYR A 412 -3.00 -3.99 -6.32
CA TYR A 412 -1.56 -4.08 -6.53
C TYR A 412 -0.91 -5.18 -5.68
N LEU A 413 -1.47 -5.50 -4.51
CA LEU A 413 -1.06 -6.68 -3.76
C LEU A 413 -1.55 -7.96 -4.45
N LEU A 414 -2.84 -8.04 -4.81
CA LEU A 414 -3.43 -9.24 -5.42
C LEU A 414 -2.85 -9.60 -6.78
N GLN A 415 -2.42 -8.64 -7.61
CA GLN A 415 -1.82 -8.97 -8.91
C GLN A 415 -0.51 -9.77 -8.79
N ASN A 416 0.13 -9.74 -7.60
CA ASN A 416 1.37 -10.45 -7.31
C ASN A 416 1.15 -11.84 -6.67
N THR A 417 -0.10 -12.27 -6.48
CA THR A 417 -0.45 -13.58 -5.90
C THR A 417 -1.13 -14.49 -6.92
N VAL A 418 -1.20 -15.80 -6.65
CA VAL A 418 -1.95 -16.76 -7.48
C VAL A 418 -3.19 -17.20 -6.70
N GLY A 419 -4.38 -17.09 -7.32
CA GLY A 419 -5.65 -17.49 -6.69
C GLY A 419 -5.83 -19.01 -6.65
N GLN A 420 -6.66 -19.52 -5.74
CA GLN A 420 -6.90 -20.97 -5.60
C GLN A 420 -7.47 -21.62 -6.86
N ASN A 421 -8.39 -20.95 -7.56
CA ASN A 421 -8.91 -21.43 -8.85
C ASN A 421 -7.80 -21.55 -9.89
N ALA A 422 -6.86 -20.60 -9.89
CA ALA A 422 -5.72 -20.60 -10.79
C ALA A 422 -4.73 -21.73 -10.45
N LEU A 423 -4.47 -21.98 -9.16
CA LEU A 423 -3.67 -23.13 -8.71
C LEU A 423 -4.32 -24.46 -9.14
N ALA A 424 -5.64 -24.58 -8.98
CA ALA A 424 -6.39 -25.76 -9.40
C ALA A 424 -6.44 -25.95 -10.94
N ALA A 425 -6.33 -24.86 -11.70
CA ALA A 425 -6.29 -24.90 -13.17
C ALA A 425 -4.92 -25.30 -13.73
N VAL A 426 -3.86 -25.18 -12.93
CA VAL A 426 -2.50 -25.59 -13.28
C VAL A 426 -2.24 -27.03 -12.80
N SER A 427 -1.22 -27.70 -13.33
CA SER A 427 -0.84 -29.04 -12.86
C SER A 427 -0.56 -29.03 -11.35
N ALA A 428 -1.10 -30.00 -10.61
CA ALA A 428 -1.00 -30.09 -9.14
C ALA A 428 0.44 -30.09 -8.59
N ASP A 429 1.44 -30.41 -9.42
CA ASP A 429 2.85 -30.49 -9.00
C ASP A 429 3.66 -29.21 -9.27
N ALA A 430 3.05 -28.14 -9.82
CA ALA A 430 3.78 -26.89 -10.07
C ALA A 430 4.02 -26.12 -8.75
N PRO A 431 5.28 -25.81 -8.38
CA PRO A 431 5.62 -25.11 -7.12
C PRO A 431 5.32 -23.60 -7.20
N LEU A 432 4.05 -23.28 -7.38
CA LEU A 432 3.50 -21.93 -7.38
C LEU A 432 3.09 -21.52 -5.97
N ASN A 433 2.78 -20.23 -5.76
CA ASN A 433 2.33 -19.71 -4.47
C ASN A 433 3.33 -19.89 -3.31
N ALA A 434 4.62 -19.82 -3.62
CA ALA A 434 5.72 -20.00 -2.65
C ALA A 434 6.92 -19.07 -2.94
N GLN A 435 6.68 -17.89 -3.54
CA GLN A 435 7.72 -16.90 -3.86
C GLN A 435 7.55 -15.56 -3.12
N SER A 436 6.55 -15.45 -2.23
CA SER A 436 6.19 -14.21 -1.52
C SER A 436 5.91 -13.02 -2.46
N ILE A 437 5.84 -11.81 -1.90
CA ILE A 437 5.67 -10.55 -2.63
C ILE A 437 6.93 -9.71 -2.41
N ALA A 438 7.64 -9.40 -3.50
CA ALA A 438 8.80 -8.50 -3.48
C ALA A 438 8.37 -7.04 -3.38
N VAL A 439 9.27 -6.15 -2.93
CA VAL A 439 8.99 -4.70 -2.78
C VAL A 439 8.46 -4.07 -4.08
N GLY A 440 9.07 -4.39 -5.22
CA GLY A 440 8.64 -3.96 -6.56
C GLY A 440 7.59 -4.86 -7.24
N GLY A 441 7.16 -5.93 -6.58
CA GLY A 441 6.33 -6.99 -7.17
C GLY A 441 6.99 -7.69 -8.35
N LEU A 442 6.17 -8.16 -9.29
CA LEU A 442 6.60 -8.80 -10.54
C LEU A 442 6.71 -7.82 -11.72
N THR A 443 6.72 -6.51 -11.46
CA THR A 443 6.62 -5.48 -12.50
C THR A 443 7.76 -4.45 -12.46
N SER A 444 8.73 -4.64 -11.56
CA SER A 444 9.91 -3.79 -11.37
C SER A 444 11.04 -4.64 -10.77
N ASP A 445 12.29 -4.28 -11.06
CA ASP A 445 13.46 -4.88 -10.41
C ASP A 445 13.99 -4.07 -9.23
N SER A 446 13.19 -3.12 -8.72
CA SER A 446 13.47 -2.38 -7.48
C SER A 446 13.80 -3.34 -6.34
N TYR A 447 14.77 -2.98 -5.48
CA TYR A 447 15.27 -3.85 -4.40
C TYR A 447 15.72 -5.23 -4.85
N ALA A 448 16.18 -5.36 -6.11
CA ALA A 448 16.58 -6.64 -6.70
C ALA A 448 15.47 -7.71 -6.68
N GLY A 449 14.21 -7.31 -6.51
CA GLY A 449 13.08 -8.21 -6.29
C GLY A 449 13.19 -9.06 -5.02
N LEU A 450 14.02 -8.66 -4.04
CA LEU A 450 14.23 -9.44 -2.82
C LEU A 450 13.01 -9.38 -1.89
N ILE A 451 12.86 -10.41 -1.06
CA ILE A 451 11.83 -10.53 -0.04
C ILE A 451 12.39 -10.07 1.31
N PHE A 452 11.71 -9.12 1.92
CA PHE A 452 12.04 -8.51 3.20
C PHE A 452 10.96 -8.80 4.26
N TRP A 453 11.16 -8.34 5.49
CA TRP A 453 10.08 -8.20 6.49
C TRP A 453 8.89 -7.35 5.98
N ASP A 454 9.08 -6.53 4.93
CA ASP A 454 8.05 -5.85 4.14
C ASP A 454 6.86 -6.76 3.81
N ALA A 455 7.15 -7.98 3.36
CA ALA A 455 6.12 -8.95 3.01
C ALA A 455 5.31 -9.36 4.26
N ASP A 456 5.97 -9.57 5.39
CA ASP A 456 5.42 -10.14 6.62
C ASP A 456 4.66 -9.11 7.48
N VAL A 457 5.16 -7.87 7.58
CA VAL A 457 4.62 -6.81 8.47
C VAL A 457 3.73 -5.81 7.73
N TRP A 458 4.02 -5.55 6.46
CA TRP A 458 3.38 -4.45 5.73
C TRP A 458 2.36 -4.97 4.72
N MET A 459 2.78 -5.89 3.85
CA MET A 459 1.92 -6.38 2.77
C MET A 459 0.93 -7.47 3.24
N GLN A 460 1.40 -8.46 3.98
CA GLN A 460 0.58 -9.59 4.40
C GLN A 460 -0.57 -9.18 5.32
N PRO A 461 -0.39 -8.35 6.37
CA PRO A 461 -1.49 -8.11 7.32
C PRO A 461 -2.70 -7.43 6.66
N GLY A 462 -2.44 -6.47 5.77
CA GLY A 462 -3.49 -5.80 5.00
C GLY A 462 -4.24 -6.76 4.08
N LEU A 463 -3.55 -7.77 3.53
CA LEU A 463 -4.12 -8.75 2.60
C LEU A 463 -4.81 -9.92 3.32
N VAL A 464 -4.15 -10.56 4.30
CA VAL A 464 -4.57 -11.80 4.98
C VAL A 464 -5.92 -11.67 5.65
N ALA A 465 -6.24 -10.48 6.19
CA ALA A 465 -7.51 -10.23 6.84
C ALA A 465 -8.69 -10.42 5.87
N SER A 466 -8.52 -10.14 4.57
CA SER A 466 -9.61 -10.20 3.57
C SER A 466 -9.41 -11.26 2.49
N HIS A 467 -8.18 -11.69 2.24
CA HIS A 467 -7.79 -12.66 1.22
C HIS A 467 -6.77 -13.66 1.78
N PRO A 468 -7.14 -14.43 2.83
CA PRO A 468 -6.20 -15.33 3.52
C PRO A 468 -5.61 -16.39 2.58
N GLU A 469 -6.32 -16.83 1.54
CA GLU A 469 -5.80 -17.79 0.56
C GLU A 469 -4.68 -17.20 -0.32
N ALA A 470 -4.79 -15.92 -0.69
CA ALA A 470 -3.77 -15.23 -1.48
C ALA A 470 -2.55 -14.87 -0.63
N ALA A 471 -2.78 -14.48 0.62
CA ALA A 471 -1.74 -14.10 1.58
C ALA A 471 -0.81 -15.26 1.96
N GLN A 472 -1.26 -16.52 1.81
CA GLN A 472 -0.43 -17.71 2.03
C GLN A 472 0.87 -17.71 1.21
N ALA A 473 0.94 -16.99 0.09
CA ALA A 473 2.17 -16.83 -0.69
C ALA A 473 3.38 -16.41 0.18
N VAL A 474 3.13 -15.58 1.20
CA VAL A 474 4.14 -15.06 2.14
C VAL A 474 4.57 -16.15 3.11
N THR A 475 3.63 -16.78 3.83
CA THR A 475 3.95 -17.84 4.80
C THR A 475 4.53 -19.09 4.12
N ASN A 476 4.02 -19.46 2.95
CA ASN A 476 4.52 -20.60 2.18
C ASN A 476 5.96 -20.40 1.73
N TYR A 477 6.35 -19.18 1.38
CA TYR A 477 7.75 -18.86 1.08
C TYR A 477 8.63 -19.09 2.31
N ARG A 478 8.24 -18.59 3.49
CA ARG A 478 9.01 -18.77 4.73
C ARG A 478 9.13 -20.24 5.10
N VAL A 479 8.05 -21.02 5.00
CA VAL A 479 8.07 -22.48 5.17
C VAL A 479 9.02 -23.15 4.16
N ALA A 480 8.96 -22.77 2.89
CA ALA A 480 9.83 -23.33 1.85
C ALA A 480 11.33 -22.99 2.05
N LYS A 481 11.66 -21.94 2.80
CA LYS A 481 13.04 -21.56 3.15
C LYS A 481 13.47 -22.02 4.54
N HIS A 482 12.62 -22.71 5.31
CA HIS A 482 12.91 -23.09 6.69
C HIS A 482 14.16 -23.97 6.82
N ASP A 483 14.31 -24.99 5.98
CA ASP A 483 15.52 -25.84 5.98
C ASP A 483 16.81 -25.03 5.73
N GLN A 484 16.75 -24.04 4.84
CA GLN A 484 17.89 -23.15 4.59
C GLN A 484 18.12 -22.22 5.79
N ALA A 485 17.08 -21.70 6.44
CA ALA A 485 17.20 -20.88 7.64
C ALA A 485 17.81 -21.66 8.82
N VAL A 486 17.53 -22.96 8.93
CA VAL A 486 18.23 -23.84 9.88
C VAL A 486 19.71 -23.99 9.50
N ALA A 487 20.00 -24.22 8.22
CA ALA A 487 21.39 -24.30 7.74
C ALA A 487 22.17 -22.98 7.89
N ASN A 488 21.48 -21.84 7.85
CA ASN A 488 22.09 -20.52 8.05
C ASN A 488 22.69 -20.36 9.45
N ILE A 489 22.27 -21.14 10.45
CA ILE A 489 22.89 -21.16 11.78
C ILE A 489 24.40 -21.47 11.71
N ASP A 490 24.81 -22.32 10.76
CA ASP A 490 26.22 -22.68 10.56
C ASP A 490 27.08 -21.49 10.11
N THR A 491 26.49 -20.37 9.70
CA THR A 491 27.20 -19.14 9.32
C THR A 491 27.55 -18.23 10.51
N VAL A 492 27.16 -18.60 11.74
CA VAL A 492 27.41 -17.81 12.95
C VAL A 492 28.89 -17.43 13.16
N PHE A 493 29.82 -18.23 12.65
CA PHE A 493 31.27 -17.94 12.74
C PHE A 493 31.65 -16.58 12.14
N ALA A 494 30.83 -16.06 11.23
CA ALA A 494 31.02 -14.76 10.58
C ALA A 494 30.54 -13.58 11.45
N SER A 495 29.91 -13.81 12.59
CA SER A 495 29.23 -12.78 13.38
C SER A 495 29.86 -12.51 14.75
N SER A 496 29.36 -11.48 15.44
CA SER A 496 29.64 -11.22 16.86
C SER A 496 29.20 -12.36 17.78
N LYS A 497 28.34 -13.26 17.31
CA LYS A 497 27.81 -14.42 18.03
C LYS A 497 28.59 -15.72 17.79
N ASN A 498 29.81 -15.65 17.22
CA ASN A 498 30.60 -16.84 16.86
C ASN A 498 30.95 -17.79 18.02
N GLN A 499 30.81 -17.36 19.28
CA GLN A 499 31.00 -18.18 20.48
C GLN A 499 29.68 -18.70 21.07
N THR A 500 28.53 -18.24 20.55
CA THR A 500 27.20 -18.66 20.96
C THR A 500 26.90 -20.05 20.40
N ARG A 501 26.41 -20.93 21.25
CA ARG A 501 25.94 -22.25 20.85
C ARG A 501 24.43 -22.19 20.62
N PHE A 502 24.02 -22.57 19.41
CA PHE A 502 22.61 -22.72 19.05
C PHE A 502 22.18 -24.18 19.18
N ASP A 503 20.98 -24.40 19.70
CA ASP A 503 20.38 -25.71 19.83
C ASP A 503 19.95 -26.26 18.46
N PRO A 504 19.94 -27.60 18.29
CA PRO A 504 19.48 -28.21 17.05
C PRO A 504 18.04 -27.79 16.75
N GLY A 505 17.82 -27.22 15.57
CA GLY A 505 16.50 -26.73 15.16
C GLY A 505 16.29 -25.22 15.32
N ALA A 506 17.25 -24.46 15.86
CA ALA A 506 17.24 -23.00 15.68
C ALA A 506 17.25 -22.66 14.18
N ALA A 507 16.55 -21.60 13.78
CA ALA A 507 16.54 -21.12 12.40
C ALA A 507 16.72 -19.61 12.36
N ILE A 508 17.54 -19.13 11.43
CA ILE A 508 17.76 -17.70 11.19
C ILE A 508 17.55 -17.37 9.71
N TYR A 509 16.59 -16.48 9.46
CA TYR A 509 16.31 -15.95 8.14
C TYR A 509 17.20 -14.72 7.85
N PRO A 510 17.65 -14.55 6.59
CA PRO A 510 18.40 -13.37 6.19
C PRO A 510 17.49 -12.13 6.10
N TRP A 511 18.09 -10.95 6.29
CA TRP A 511 17.43 -9.66 6.15
C TRP A 511 16.67 -9.52 4.82
N THR A 512 17.35 -9.85 3.72
CA THR A 512 16.76 -9.94 2.39
C THR A 512 16.90 -11.36 1.87
N SER A 513 15.86 -11.87 1.23
CA SER A 513 15.81 -13.25 0.79
C SER A 513 15.40 -13.36 -0.68
N GLY A 514 16.20 -14.07 -1.48
CA GLY A 514 15.92 -14.33 -2.90
C GLY A 514 15.64 -15.81 -3.16
N ARG A 515 16.27 -16.36 -4.19
CA ARG A 515 16.10 -17.76 -4.62
C ARG A 515 16.44 -18.78 -3.54
N PHE A 516 17.58 -18.61 -2.88
CA PHE A 516 18.14 -19.64 -2.01
C PHE A 516 17.75 -19.46 -0.54
N GLY A 517 17.56 -18.21 -0.08
CA GLY A 517 17.28 -17.91 1.33
C GLY A 517 18.49 -18.07 2.26
N ASN A 518 19.69 -18.08 1.69
CA ASN A 518 20.95 -18.13 2.43
C ASN A 518 21.37 -16.73 2.91
N CYS A 519 22.26 -16.67 3.91
CA CYS A 519 22.91 -15.43 4.30
C CYS A 519 23.84 -14.94 3.18
N THR A 520 23.70 -13.68 2.77
CA THR A 520 24.49 -13.06 1.71
C THR A 520 24.90 -11.64 2.10
N ALA A 521 25.63 -10.94 1.23
CA ALA A 521 26.01 -9.56 1.47
C ALA A 521 24.80 -8.62 1.46
N SER A 522 23.86 -8.77 0.51
CA SER A 522 22.61 -7.98 0.55
C SER A 522 21.66 -8.44 1.66
N GLY A 523 21.70 -9.73 2.03
CA GLY A 523 20.87 -10.34 3.06
C GLY A 523 21.67 -10.94 4.22
N PRO A 524 22.28 -10.13 5.10
CA PRO A 524 22.94 -10.64 6.30
C PRO A 524 21.92 -11.34 7.22
N CYS A 525 22.34 -12.42 7.86
CA CYS A 525 21.55 -13.07 8.92
C CYS A 525 21.88 -12.55 10.32
N TRP A 526 23.09 -12.02 10.51
CA TRP A 526 23.64 -11.67 11.82
C TRP A 526 24.04 -10.21 11.87
N ASP A 527 24.15 -9.68 13.08
CA ASP A 527 24.66 -8.35 13.39
C ASP A 527 23.91 -7.19 12.70
N TYR A 528 22.63 -7.42 12.39
CA TYR A 528 21.73 -6.47 11.74
C TYR A 528 20.30 -6.64 12.29
N GLN A 529 19.29 -6.77 11.44
CA GLN A 529 17.87 -6.80 11.83
C GLN A 529 17.37 -8.20 12.24
N TYR A 530 17.54 -8.53 13.53
CA TYR A 530 17.06 -9.82 14.07
C TYR A 530 15.53 -9.88 14.25
N HIS A 531 14.83 -8.74 14.34
CA HIS A 531 13.37 -8.72 14.49
C HIS A 531 12.62 -9.41 13.36
N LEU A 532 13.19 -9.43 12.14
CA LEU A 532 12.61 -10.10 10.97
C LEU A 532 12.11 -11.52 11.27
N ASN A 533 12.80 -12.26 12.16
CA ASN A 533 12.40 -13.61 12.50
C ASN A 533 11.08 -13.63 13.31
N GLY A 534 10.91 -12.74 14.29
CA GLY A 534 9.67 -12.59 15.03
C GLY A 534 8.54 -12.04 14.17
N ASP A 535 8.85 -11.16 13.21
CA ASP A 535 7.89 -10.65 12.23
C ASP A 535 7.28 -11.78 11.36
N ILE A 536 8.11 -12.74 10.93
CA ILE A 536 7.66 -13.98 10.27
C ILE A 536 6.72 -14.77 11.18
N GLY A 537 7.03 -14.84 12.48
CA GLY A 537 6.17 -15.49 13.46
C GLY A 537 4.79 -14.84 13.56
N LEU A 538 4.73 -13.50 13.60
CA LEU A 538 3.47 -12.74 13.61
C LEU A 538 2.66 -13.01 12.33
N SER A 539 3.31 -13.03 11.17
CA SER A 539 2.62 -13.31 9.89
C SER A 539 1.99 -14.70 9.88
N MET A 540 2.64 -15.71 10.47
CA MET A 540 2.08 -17.07 10.64
C MET A 540 0.85 -17.09 11.56
N ILE A 541 0.89 -16.34 12.66
CA ILE A 541 -0.27 -16.20 13.56
C ILE A 541 -1.45 -15.56 12.81
N TYR A 542 -1.22 -14.47 12.09
CA TYR A 542 -2.28 -13.79 11.33
C TYR A 542 -2.88 -14.71 10.27
N GLN A 543 -2.04 -15.49 9.57
CA GLN A 543 -2.50 -16.48 8.59
C GLN A 543 -3.39 -17.55 9.24
N TRP A 544 -3.01 -18.06 10.41
CA TRP A 544 -3.79 -19.06 11.14
C TRP A 544 -5.12 -18.50 11.67
N VAL A 545 -5.08 -17.33 12.31
CA VAL A 545 -6.27 -16.68 12.87
C VAL A 545 -7.27 -16.34 11.77
N ALA A 546 -6.82 -15.81 10.63
CA ALA A 546 -7.72 -15.46 9.52
C ALA A 546 -8.28 -16.70 8.82
N SER A 547 -7.45 -17.70 8.52
CA SER A 547 -7.86 -18.89 7.74
C SER A 547 -8.62 -19.95 8.55
N GLY A 548 -8.37 -20.05 9.86
CA GLY A 548 -8.88 -21.14 10.69
C GLY A 548 -8.14 -22.48 10.55
N ASP A 549 -7.10 -22.56 9.70
CA ASP A 549 -6.40 -23.81 9.38
C ASP A 549 -5.42 -24.24 10.49
N THR A 550 -5.97 -24.78 11.57
CA THR A 550 -5.18 -25.26 12.72
C THR A 550 -4.27 -26.44 12.36
N PRO A 551 -4.68 -27.43 11.54
CA PRO A 551 -3.77 -28.46 11.05
C PRO A 551 -2.57 -27.88 10.31
N ALA A 552 -2.77 -26.96 9.35
CA ALA A 552 -1.66 -26.34 8.64
C ALA A 552 -0.74 -25.56 9.59
N PHE A 553 -1.31 -24.74 10.49
CA PHE A 553 -0.49 -24.03 11.48
C PHE A 553 0.36 -25.00 12.30
N ARG A 554 -0.25 -26.04 12.89
CA ARG A 554 0.47 -27.02 13.71
C ARG A 554 1.55 -27.78 12.96
N GLU A 555 1.29 -28.18 11.71
CA GLU A 555 2.14 -29.12 10.96
C GLU A 555 3.21 -28.44 10.11
N THR A 556 2.98 -27.19 9.68
CA THR A 556 3.90 -26.49 8.76
C THR A 556 4.43 -25.17 9.30
N MET A 557 3.62 -24.35 9.97
CA MET A 557 4.05 -23.01 10.43
C MET A 557 4.65 -23.02 11.83
N PHE A 558 4.04 -23.74 12.77
CA PHE A 558 4.50 -23.85 14.15
C PHE A 558 5.93 -24.41 14.27
N PRO A 559 6.38 -25.39 13.46
CA PRO A 559 7.79 -25.78 13.44
C PRO A 559 8.75 -24.63 13.13
N VAL A 560 8.37 -23.72 12.22
CA VAL A 560 9.17 -22.51 11.92
C VAL A 560 9.15 -21.56 13.11
N TYR A 561 7.97 -21.33 13.70
CA TYR A 561 7.81 -20.47 14.88
C TYR A 561 8.63 -20.97 16.08
N ASP A 562 8.59 -22.28 16.37
CA ASP A 562 9.35 -22.91 17.46
C ASP A 562 10.87 -22.84 17.20
N SER A 563 11.31 -22.96 15.94
CA SER A 563 12.70 -22.72 15.53
C SER A 563 13.17 -21.28 15.77
N ILE A 564 12.30 -20.29 15.53
CA ILE A 564 12.58 -18.88 15.79
C ILE A 564 12.63 -18.60 17.31
N ALA A 565 11.70 -19.17 18.08
CA ALA A 565 11.74 -19.10 19.55
C ALA A 565 13.04 -19.70 20.10
N THR A 566 13.46 -20.84 19.53
CA THR A 566 14.74 -21.48 19.87
C THR A 566 15.92 -20.56 19.57
N LEU A 567 15.97 -19.95 18.36
CA LEU A 567 16.98 -18.95 17.99
C LEU A 567 17.06 -17.85 19.05
N TYR A 568 15.95 -17.18 19.35
CA TYR A 568 15.93 -16.04 20.27
C TYR A 568 16.37 -16.41 21.68
N SER A 569 15.95 -17.57 22.19
CA SER A 569 16.37 -18.04 23.51
C SER A 569 17.87 -18.31 23.61
N ASN A 570 18.52 -18.64 22.50
CA ASN A 570 19.98 -18.85 22.45
C ASN A 570 20.74 -17.55 22.13
N LEU A 571 20.09 -16.61 21.43
CA LEU A 571 20.69 -15.36 20.95
C LEU A 571 20.83 -14.31 22.07
N VAL A 572 19.86 -14.22 22.97
CA VAL A 572 19.87 -13.25 24.07
C VAL A 572 20.87 -13.61 25.17
N GLU A 573 21.47 -12.59 25.76
CA GLU A 573 22.50 -12.72 26.78
C GLU A 573 22.04 -12.10 28.10
N ARG A 574 22.49 -12.66 29.23
CA ARG A 574 22.13 -12.16 30.55
C ARG A 574 22.93 -10.91 30.90
N ASN A 575 22.23 -9.80 31.17
CA ASN A 575 22.76 -8.55 31.68
C ASN A 575 22.21 -8.28 33.08
N GLY A 576 22.92 -8.75 34.12
CA GLY A 576 22.46 -8.68 35.50
C GLY A 576 21.21 -9.52 35.74
N SER A 577 20.09 -8.86 36.06
CA SER A 577 18.77 -9.49 36.22
C SER A 577 17.97 -9.57 34.92
N SER A 578 18.39 -8.88 33.87
CA SER A 578 17.65 -8.79 32.61
C SER A 578 18.34 -9.56 31.48
N TRP A 579 17.62 -9.78 30.38
CA TRP A 579 18.13 -10.35 29.14
C TRP A 579 18.23 -9.28 28.06
N THR A 580 19.28 -9.31 27.25
CA THR A 580 19.53 -8.30 26.21
C THR A 580 20.07 -8.95 24.95
N LEU A 581 19.80 -8.32 23.82
CA LEU A 581 20.47 -8.56 22.56
C LEU A 581 21.51 -7.47 22.32
N THR A 582 22.64 -7.83 21.72
CA THR A 582 23.74 -6.91 21.43
C THR A 582 24.16 -7.00 19.97
N ASN A 583 24.73 -5.90 19.47
CA ASN A 583 25.19 -5.72 18.09
C ASN A 583 24.12 -6.05 17.05
N MET A 584 23.05 -5.28 17.02
CA MET A 584 21.94 -5.47 16.09
C MET A 584 21.43 -4.15 15.51
N THR A 585 20.35 -4.18 14.78
CA THR A 585 19.65 -3.02 14.20
C THR A 585 18.18 -3.27 14.42
N ASP A 586 17.49 -2.29 15.01
CA ASP A 586 16.03 -2.31 15.14
C ASP A 586 15.42 -1.71 13.85
N PRO A 587 14.08 -1.64 13.66
CA PRO A 587 13.48 -1.06 12.46
C PRO A 587 13.98 0.34 12.07
N ASP A 588 14.42 1.17 13.02
CA ASP A 588 15.14 2.41 12.72
C ASP A 588 16.57 2.14 12.21
N GLU A 589 16.69 1.97 10.89
CA GLU A 589 17.96 1.65 10.24
C GLU A 589 18.99 2.80 10.24
N TYR A 590 18.66 3.97 10.78
CA TYR A 590 19.67 5.01 11.03
C TYR A 590 20.56 4.66 12.24
N ALA A 591 20.09 3.78 13.14
CA ALA A 591 20.83 3.29 14.28
C ALA A 591 21.26 1.82 14.12
N ASN A 592 22.45 1.61 13.56
CA ASN A 592 23.01 0.27 13.32
C ASN A 592 24.01 -0.15 14.41
N HIS A 593 24.18 -1.46 14.58
CA HIS A 593 25.11 -2.06 15.55
C HIS A 593 24.88 -1.60 17.00
N ILE A 594 23.61 -1.52 17.39
CA ILE A 594 23.15 -1.10 18.70
C ILE A 594 22.78 -2.28 19.62
N ASP A 595 22.58 -1.98 20.90
CA ASP A 595 22.20 -2.94 21.93
C ASP A 595 20.83 -2.61 22.52
N ALA A 596 20.10 -3.65 22.93
CA ALA A 596 18.79 -3.59 23.59
C ALA A 596 17.74 -2.76 22.85
N GLY A 597 17.40 -3.22 21.65
CA GLY A 597 16.42 -2.59 20.77
C GLY A 597 15.05 -2.54 21.40
N GLY A 598 14.45 -1.36 21.37
CA GLY A 598 13.18 -1.08 22.03
C GLY A 598 12.00 -1.82 21.42
N PHE A 599 12.06 -2.22 20.14
CA PHE A 599 11.06 -3.10 19.52
C PHE A 599 11.48 -4.56 19.52
N THR A 600 12.72 -4.88 19.12
CA THR A 600 13.19 -6.27 19.02
C THR A 600 13.11 -7.02 20.37
N MET A 601 13.41 -6.37 21.50
CA MET A 601 13.38 -7.05 22.81
C MET A 601 11.96 -7.44 23.27
N PRO A 602 10.94 -6.55 23.20
CA PRO A 602 9.54 -6.95 23.34
C PRO A 602 9.10 -8.06 22.38
N LEU A 603 9.49 -7.99 21.11
CA LEU A 603 9.15 -9.01 20.11
C LEU A 603 9.71 -10.39 20.48
N VAL A 604 10.95 -10.45 20.98
CA VAL A 604 11.55 -11.68 21.52
C VAL A 604 10.70 -12.24 22.66
N ALA A 605 10.30 -11.39 23.62
CA ALA A 605 9.52 -11.84 24.77
C ALA A 605 8.17 -12.46 24.36
N GLU A 606 7.42 -11.79 23.49
CA GLU A 606 6.12 -12.31 23.00
C GLU A 606 6.28 -13.56 22.14
N THR A 607 7.33 -13.62 21.32
CA THR A 607 7.63 -14.82 20.54
C THR A 607 7.80 -16.03 21.45
N LEU A 608 8.57 -15.89 22.53
CA LEU A 608 8.78 -16.96 23.51
C LEU A 608 7.52 -17.34 24.29
N ARG A 609 6.68 -16.36 24.66
CA ARG A 609 5.40 -16.59 25.35
C ARG A 609 4.42 -17.36 24.47
N TYR A 610 4.19 -16.89 23.24
CA TYR A 610 3.32 -17.58 22.30
C TYR A 610 3.85 -18.97 21.93
N ALA A 611 5.17 -19.15 21.77
CA ALA A 611 5.74 -20.46 21.52
C ALA A 611 5.38 -21.44 22.66
N ASN A 612 5.53 -21.03 23.93
CA ASN A 612 5.11 -21.86 25.06
C ASN A 612 3.59 -22.14 25.04
N SER A 613 2.76 -21.15 24.74
CA SER A 613 1.31 -21.34 24.62
C SER A 613 0.94 -22.37 23.54
N PHE A 614 1.57 -22.30 22.36
CA PHE A 614 1.34 -23.24 21.26
C PHE A 614 1.85 -24.65 21.60
N ARG A 615 3.00 -24.74 22.27
CA ARG A 615 3.53 -26.02 22.75
C ARG A 615 2.52 -26.71 23.66
N GLU A 616 2.00 -26.00 24.66
CA GLU A 616 0.96 -26.54 25.55
C GLU A 616 -0.31 -26.92 24.80
N GLN A 617 -0.78 -26.05 23.90
CA GLN A 617 -1.96 -26.29 23.06
C GLN A 617 -1.83 -27.57 22.23
N PHE A 618 -0.63 -27.88 21.74
CA PHE A 618 -0.33 -29.06 20.94
C PHE A 618 0.23 -30.25 21.74
N GLY A 619 0.21 -30.18 23.07
CA GLY A 619 0.60 -31.28 23.95
C GLY A 619 2.12 -31.50 24.05
N LEU A 620 2.92 -30.49 23.73
CA LEU A 620 4.35 -30.42 23.95
C LEU A 620 4.65 -29.74 25.30
N GLU A 621 5.82 -30.02 25.86
CA GLU A 621 6.26 -29.42 27.13
C GLU A 621 6.70 -27.96 26.91
N ALA A 622 6.16 -27.03 27.71
CA ALA A 622 6.60 -25.63 27.75
C ALA A 622 8.05 -25.53 28.26
N ASN A 623 8.80 -24.55 27.78
CA ASN A 623 10.17 -24.30 28.22
C ASN A 623 10.20 -23.22 29.31
N GLU A 624 10.52 -23.60 30.55
CA GLU A 624 10.59 -22.67 31.69
C GLU A 624 11.65 -21.57 31.50
N THR A 625 12.73 -21.85 30.77
CA THR A 625 13.78 -20.86 30.48
C THR A 625 13.25 -19.77 29.55
N TRP A 626 12.38 -20.12 28.60
CA TRP A 626 11.75 -19.16 27.70
C TRP A 626 10.83 -18.20 28.46
N ALA A 627 10.10 -18.70 29.47
CA ALA A 627 9.30 -17.86 30.36
C ALA A 627 10.18 -16.91 31.19
N GLU A 628 11.30 -17.40 31.77
CA GLU A 628 12.26 -16.54 32.48
C GLU A 628 12.78 -15.40 31.58
N ILE A 629 13.16 -15.71 30.34
CA ILE A 629 13.65 -14.72 29.39
C ILE A 629 12.56 -13.69 29.08
N ALA A 630 11.37 -14.15 28.69
CA ALA A 630 10.27 -13.26 28.29
C ALA A 630 9.85 -12.28 29.40
N ASP A 631 9.87 -12.72 30.66
CA ASP A 631 9.51 -11.87 31.80
C ASP A 631 10.59 -10.85 32.17
N ASN A 632 11.82 -11.02 31.67
CA ASN A 632 12.98 -10.23 32.10
C ASN A 632 13.78 -9.65 30.94
N VAL A 633 13.22 -9.49 29.74
CA VAL A 633 13.88 -8.73 28.65
C VAL A 633 14.13 -7.28 29.08
N LEU A 634 15.24 -6.71 28.62
CA LEU A 634 15.60 -5.33 28.89
C LEU A 634 14.80 -4.38 27.99
N VAL A 635 13.91 -3.59 28.59
CA VAL A 635 13.22 -2.46 27.95
C VAL A 635 13.59 -1.19 28.68
N LEU A 636 14.24 -0.26 27.98
CA LEU A 636 14.74 0.98 28.57
C LEU A 636 13.73 2.10 28.39
N ARG A 637 13.56 2.92 29.44
CA ARG A 637 12.71 4.11 29.38
C ARG A 637 13.37 5.29 30.07
N GLU A 638 13.22 6.48 29.50
CA GLU A 638 13.61 7.76 30.07
C GLU A 638 12.46 8.76 29.95
N ASN A 639 12.14 9.47 31.03
CA ASN A 639 11.06 10.48 31.08
C ASN A 639 9.71 10.01 30.50
N GLY A 640 9.40 8.71 30.64
CA GLY A 640 8.17 8.10 30.15
C GLY A 640 8.20 7.66 28.68
N VAL A 641 9.31 7.84 27.97
CA VAL A 641 9.53 7.40 26.59
C VAL A 641 10.40 6.13 26.59
N THR A 642 10.04 5.13 25.79
CA THR A 642 10.85 3.94 25.54
C THR A 642 12.01 4.30 24.61
N LEU A 643 13.22 3.85 24.92
CA LEU A 643 14.38 4.11 24.06
C LEU A 643 14.50 3.05 22.96
N GLU A 644 14.85 3.45 21.75
CA GLU A 644 15.17 2.53 20.64
C GLU A 644 16.45 1.73 20.92
N TYR A 645 17.39 2.26 21.69
CA TYR A 645 18.64 1.59 22.03
C TYR A 645 19.33 2.22 23.25
N THR A 646 20.27 1.48 23.85
CA THR A 646 20.97 1.85 25.10
C THR A 646 21.65 3.22 25.12
N THR A 647 22.09 3.73 23.98
CA THR A 647 22.83 5.01 23.84
C THR A 647 22.00 6.13 23.21
N MET A 648 20.70 5.89 23.00
CA MET A 648 19.78 6.88 22.42
C MET A 648 19.67 8.11 23.31
N ASN A 649 19.63 9.29 22.68
CA ASN A 649 19.35 10.55 23.36
C ASN A 649 18.31 11.36 22.56
N GLY A 650 17.96 12.56 23.05
CA GLY A 650 16.94 13.42 22.44
C GLY A 650 17.25 13.93 21.02
N THR A 651 18.46 13.72 20.49
CA THR A 651 18.87 14.18 19.15
C THR A 651 18.65 13.13 18.06
N ALA A 652 18.18 11.93 18.42
CA ALA A 652 17.89 10.87 17.46
C ALA A 652 16.85 11.34 16.42
N VAL A 653 17.13 11.00 15.16
CA VAL A 653 16.20 11.14 14.04
C VAL A 653 15.85 9.72 13.62
N VAL A 654 14.57 9.45 13.45
CA VAL A 654 14.05 8.10 13.23
C VAL A 654 13.67 7.94 11.77
N LYS A 655 14.15 6.89 11.12
CA LYS A 655 13.89 6.63 9.70
C LYS A 655 12.43 6.24 9.44
N GLN A 656 11.89 5.35 10.26
CA GLN A 656 10.59 4.72 10.04
C GLN A 656 9.92 4.24 11.35
N ALA A 657 8.78 3.56 11.26
CA ALA A 657 8.10 3.04 12.45
C ALA A 657 8.98 1.99 13.17
N ASP A 658 9.28 2.23 14.44
CA ASP A 658 10.07 1.35 15.31
C ASP A 658 9.31 1.08 16.63
N ILE A 659 9.47 1.91 17.67
CA ILE A 659 8.83 1.69 18.98
C ILE A 659 7.31 1.58 18.90
N VAL A 660 6.67 2.32 17.98
CA VAL A 660 5.21 2.23 17.78
C VAL A 660 4.75 0.84 17.33
N LEU A 661 5.65 0.00 16.79
CA LEU A 661 5.38 -1.39 16.43
C LEU A 661 5.13 -2.28 17.65
N VAL A 662 5.60 -1.89 18.84
CA VAL A 662 5.33 -2.58 20.12
C VAL A 662 3.83 -2.57 20.43
N THR A 663 3.13 -1.49 20.07
CA THR A 663 1.67 -1.39 20.24
C THR A 663 0.94 -2.15 19.13
N TYR A 664 1.32 -1.90 17.88
CA TYR A 664 0.78 -2.60 16.72
C TYR A 664 1.86 -2.74 15.65
N PRO A 665 2.15 -3.95 15.14
CA PRO A 665 1.31 -5.15 15.23
C PRO A 665 1.56 -6.06 16.44
N LEU A 666 2.57 -5.81 17.27
CA LEU A 666 3.04 -6.77 18.27
C LEU A 666 2.02 -7.04 19.40
N VAL A 667 1.43 -5.99 19.97
CA VAL A 667 0.58 -6.06 21.18
C VAL A 667 1.34 -6.65 22.36
N TYR A 668 2.29 -5.88 22.93
CA TYR A 668 3.11 -6.36 24.05
C TYR A 668 2.39 -6.26 25.41
N ASP A 669 2.27 -7.39 26.12
CA ASP A 669 1.53 -7.48 27.40
C ASP A 669 2.12 -6.59 28.52
N ASN A 670 3.44 -6.39 28.54
CA ASN A 670 4.12 -5.61 29.59
C ASN A 670 4.36 -4.15 29.16
N TYR A 671 3.32 -3.54 28.58
CA TYR A 671 3.38 -2.19 28.03
C TYR A 671 2.07 -1.45 28.29
N THR A 672 2.12 -0.32 29.01
CA THR A 672 0.89 0.37 29.42
C THR A 672 0.37 1.29 28.30
N THR A 673 -0.92 1.65 28.31
CA THR A 673 -1.43 2.68 27.37
C THR A 673 -0.76 4.02 27.52
N GLN A 674 -0.39 4.41 28.73
CA GLN A 674 0.29 5.69 28.92
C GLN A 674 1.69 5.65 28.29
N ASP A 675 2.37 4.52 28.42
CA ASP A 675 3.65 4.28 27.77
C ASP A 675 3.53 4.36 26.25
N ALA A 676 2.57 3.63 25.70
CA ALA A 676 2.28 3.61 24.27
C ALA A 676 1.88 5.00 23.72
N LEU A 677 1.09 5.77 24.47
CA LEU A 677 0.70 7.13 24.09
C LEU A 677 1.90 8.10 24.12
N ASN A 678 2.75 8.02 25.15
CA ASN A 678 3.96 8.85 25.21
C ASN A 678 4.89 8.53 24.02
N ASP A 679 5.01 7.25 23.67
CA ASP A 679 5.84 6.80 22.57
C ASP A 679 5.25 7.22 21.21
N LEU A 680 3.93 7.12 21.03
CA LEU A 680 3.24 7.69 19.85
C LEU A 680 3.57 9.19 19.69
N ASP A 681 3.39 9.99 20.74
CA ASP A 681 3.57 11.45 20.70
C ASP A 681 5.04 11.83 20.50
N TYR A 682 5.97 11.12 21.14
CA TYR A 682 7.40 11.36 20.97
C TYR A 682 7.86 10.99 19.55
N TYR A 683 7.62 9.75 19.13
CA TYR A 683 8.17 9.23 17.88
C TYR A 683 7.53 9.85 16.65
N ALA A 684 6.26 10.26 16.71
CA ALA A 684 5.64 10.98 15.59
C ALA A 684 6.34 12.33 15.31
N ASN A 685 6.94 12.95 16.32
CA ASN A 685 7.72 14.18 16.16
C ASN A 685 9.18 13.94 15.74
N LYS A 686 9.66 12.69 15.76
CA LYS A 686 11.06 12.32 15.46
C LYS A 686 11.24 11.69 14.07
N GLN A 687 10.15 11.37 13.39
CA GLN A 687 10.20 10.80 12.05
C GLN A 687 10.90 11.74 11.06
N SER A 688 11.85 11.17 10.32
CA SER A 688 12.52 11.81 9.21
C SER A 688 11.52 12.15 8.10
N PRO A 689 11.63 13.33 7.46
CA PRO A 689 10.85 13.63 6.26
C PRO A 689 11.23 12.74 5.06
N ASP A 690 12.42 12.13 5.09
CA ASP A 690 12.97 11.22 4.06
C ASP A 690 12.63 9.73 4.32
N GLY A 691 11.70 9.49 5.26
CA GLY A 691 11.25 8.15 5.62
C GLY A 691 10.38 7.50 4.53
N PRO A 692 10.47 6.16 4.36
CA PRO A 692 9.73 5.45 3.33
C PRO A 692 8.23 5.41 3.59
N ALA A 693 7.45 5.12 2.55
CA ALA A 693 5.98 5.08 2.54
C ALA A 693 5.32 3.97 3.39
N MET A 694 5.90 3.55 4.51
CA MET A 694 5.36 2.51 5.41
C MET A 694 4.96 3.08 6.78
N THR A 695 5.70 4.09 7.26
CA THR A 695 5.67 4.59 8.63
C THR A 695 4.27 5.00 9.12
N TRP A 696 3.64 5.94 8.42
CA TRP A 696 2.47 6.66 8.95
C TRP A 696 1.19 5.81 9.06
N ALA A 697 1.14 4.65 8.39
CA ALA A 697 0.05 3.71 8.56
C ALA A 697 -0.03 3.18 10.00
N ILE A 698 1.10 2.85 10.61
CA ILE A 698 1.15 2.37 12.01
C ILE A 698 0.78 3.50 12.96
N PHE A 699 1.29 4.71 12.73
CA PHE A 699 0.90 5.88 13.51
C PHE A 699 -0.61 6.13 13.47
N SER A 700 -1.25 5.94 12.30
CA SER A 700 -2.71 6.04 12.18
C SER A 700 -3.46 4.98 12.99
N ILE A 701 -2.99 3.72 12.93
CA ILE A 701 -3.58 2.59 13.66
C ILE A 701 -3.45 2.82 15.17
N VAL A 702 -2.23 3.08 15.63
CA VAL A 702 -1.95 3.33 17.05
C VAL A 702 -2.66 4.58 17.57
N ALA A 703 -2.75 5.66 16.76
CA ALA A 703 -3.50 6.85 17.14
C ALA A 703 -5.01 6.58 17.24
N SER A 704 -5.56 5.70 16.40
CA SER A 704 -6.98 5.30 16.47
C SER A 704 -7.29 4.56 17.77
N ASP A 705 -6.36 3.75 18.25
CA ASP A 705 -6.50 3.00 19.51
C ASP A 705 -6.31 3.89 20.74
N LEU A 706 -5.26 4.70 20.77
CA LEU A 706 -4.74 5.28 22.01
C LEU A 706 -5.11 6.75 22.24
N SER A 707 -5.35 7.52 21.18
CA SER A 707 -5.45 8.98 21.32
C SER A 707 -6.67 9.37 22.18
N PRO A 708 -6.50 10.19 23.23
CA PRO A 708 -7.59 10.51 24.14
C PRO A 708 -8.59 11.53 23.57
N SER A 709 -8.21 12.24 22.51
CA SER A 709 -8.97 13.30 21.86
C SER A 709 -8.48 13.49 20.42
N GLY A 710 -9.22 14.28 19.63
CA GLY A 710 -8.78 14.66 18.29
C GLY A 710 -8.97 13.58 17.23
N CYS A 711 -8.44 13.84 16.05
CA CYS A 711 -8.60 13.02 14.84
C CYS A 711 -7.32 12.93 14.03
N SER A 712 -6.16 13.04 14.69
CA SER A 712 -4.84 12.90 14.06
C SER A 712 -4.64 11.57 13.34
N ALA A 713 -5.33 10.50 13.77
CA ALA A 713 -5.39 9.24 13.04
C ALA A 713 -5.85 9.41 11.57
N TYR A 714 -6.77 10.34 11.30
CA TYR A 714 -7.15 10.66 9.92
C TYR A 714 -6.02 11.35 9.16
N THR A 715 -5.35 12.33 9.78
CA THR A 715 -4.19 13.01 9.18
C THR A 715 -3.06 12.02 8.88
N TYR A 716 -2.69 11.15 9.82
CA TYR A 716 -1.69 10.11 9.60
C TYR A 716 -2.07 9.14 8.48
N HIS A 717 -3.35 8.77 8.37
CA HIS A 717 -3.82 7.96 7.26
C HIS A 717 -3.62 8.65 5.90
N GLN A 718 -3.94 9.95 5.80
CA GLN A 718 -3.66 10.71 4.58
C GLN A 718 -2.15 10.75 4.30
N THR A 719 -1.31 10.96 5.33
CA THR A 719 0.16 10.96 5.17
C THR A 719 0.71 9.61 4.73
N ALA A 720 0.05 8.49 5.08
CA ALA A 720 0.52 7.15 4.74
C ALA A 720 0.54 6.82 3.25
N TYR A 721 -0.21 7.55 2.41
CA TYR A 721 -0.23 7.31 0.96
C TYR A 721 -0.17 8.58 0.12
N ASP A 722 -0.79 9.68 0.53
CA ASP A 722 -1.00 10.83 -0.36
C ASP A 722 0.30 11.46 -0.88
N PRO A 723 1.34 11.73 -0.06
CA PRO A 723 2.58 12.34 -0.56
C PRO A 723 3.43 11.36 -1.41
N TYR A 724 3.21 10.06 -1.25
CA TYR A 724 3.92 8.99 -1.96
C TYR A 724 3.27 8.61 -3.29
N MET A 725 1.99 8.95 -3.44
CA MET A 725 1.18 8.61 -4.61
C MET A 725 1.61 9.36 -5.87
N ARG A 726 1.63 8.65 -7.02
CA ARG A 726 1.90 9.24 -8.33
C ARG A 726 0.75 9.03 -9.30
N ALA A 727 0.51 10.04 -10.13
CA ALA A 727 -0.37 9.94 -11.28
C ALA A 727 0.25 9.02 -12.35
N PRO A 728 -0.56 8.40 -13.22
CA PRO A 728 -2.03 8.46 -13.24
C PRO A 728 -2.70 7.32 -12.45
N PHE A 729 -1.97 6.26 -12.11
CA PHE A 729 -2.56 5.00 -11.62
C PHE A 729 -2.49 4.80 -10.10
N PHE A 730 -2.12 5.83 -9.35
CA PHE A 730 -2.09 5.81 -7.89
C PHE A 730 -1.15 4.72 -7.33
N GLN A 731 -0.09 4.39 -8.07
CA GLN A 731 1.03 3.62 -7.56
C GLN A 731 1.84 4.50 -6.60
N LEU A 732 2.41 3.90 -5.55
CA LEU A 732 3.20 4.63 -4.57
C LEU A 732 4.70 4.57 -4.91
N SER A 733 5.37 5.71 -4.72
CA SER A 733 6.83 5.80 -4.61
C SER A 733 7.26 5.48 -3.19
N GLU A 734 8.48 4.97 -3.02
CA GLU A 734 9.08 4.79 -1.69
C GLU A 734 9.19 6.12 -0.94
N GLN A 735 9.53 7.20 -1.66
CA GLN A 735 9.85 8.51 -1.10
C GLN A 735 8.76 9.54 -1.41
N MET A 736 8.55 10.50 -0.51
CA MET A 736 7.62 11.60 -0.78
C MET A 736 8.08 12.44 -1.97
N VAL A 737 9.40 12.59 -2.13
CA VAL A 737 10.06 13.31 -3.21
C VAL A 737 10.92 12.34 -4.02
N ASP A 738 10.73 12.29 -5.34
CA ASP A 738 11.46 11.33 -6.18
C ASP A 738 12.89 11.76 -6.52
N ASN A 739 13.21 13.05 -6.37
CA ASN A 739 14.54 13.57 -6.63
C ASN A 739 15.51 13.20 -5.50
N ALA A 740 16.43 12.28 -5.80
CA ALA A 740 17.45 11.78 -4.89
C ALA A 740 18.29 12.90 -4.24
N THR A 741 18.50 14.03 -4.92
CA THR A 741 19.31 15.15 -4.40
C THR A 741 18.64 15.93 -3.28
N THR A 742 17.33 15.76 -3.08
CA THR A 742 16.52 16.53 -2.13
C THR A 742 15.72 15.65 -1.16
N ASN A 743 15.90 14.33 -1.18
CA ASN A 743 15.18 13.36 -0.35
C ASN A 743 16.11 12.49 0.53
N GLY A 744 17.29 13.02 0.87
CA GLY A 744 18.29 12.28 1.64
C GLY A 744 19.20 11.34 0.82
N GLY A 745 19.16 11.38 -0.52
CA GLY A 745 20.06 10.60 -1.38
C GLY A 745 19.46 9.28 -1.88
N THR A 746 18.15 9.06 -1.68
CA THR A 746 17.49 7.80 -2.00
C THR A 746 16.91 7.83 -3.41
N HIS A 747 17.34 6.89 -4.25
CA HIS A 747 16.70 6.61 -5.53
C HIS A 747 15.46 5.75 -5.27
N PRO A 748 14.22 6.30 -5.35
CA PRO A 748 13.06 5.62 -4.80
C PRO A 748 12.69 4.38 -5.61
N ALA A 749 12.39 3.29 -4.90
CA ALA A 749 11.74 2.13 -5.50
C ALA A 749 10.35 2.49 -6.05
N TYR A 750 10.01 1.90 -7.20
CA TYR A 750 8.69 2.08 -7.82
C TYR A 750 8.27 0.90 -8.72
N PRO A 751 7.00 0.43 -8.64
CA PRO A 751 6.05 0.75 -7.59
C PRO A 751 6.53 0.21 -6.23
N PHE A 752 6.22 0.90 -5.15
CA PHE A 752 6.59 0.51 -3.79
C PHE A 752 5.41 -0.17 -3.10
N LEU A 753 5.36 -1.51 -3.18
CA LEU A 753 4.24 -2.30 -2.66
C LEU A 753 4.16 -2.32 -1.13
N THR A 754 5.27 -2.04 -0.44
CA THR A 754 5.30 -1.95 1.03
C THR A 754 4.36 -0.85 1.50
N GLY A 755 4.34 0.30 0.83
CA GLY A 755 3.42 1.38 1.17
C GLY A 755 1.97 1.07 0.84
N HIS A 756 1.71 0.36 -0.28
CA HIS A 756 0.38 -0.16 -0.56
C HIS A 756 -0.09 -1.11 0.55
N GLY A 757 0.81 -1.98 1.04
CA GLY A 757 0.60 -2.86 2.18
C GLY A 757 0.21 -2.12 3.45
N GLY A 758 1.06 -1.20 3.90
CA GLY A 758 0.84 -0.41 5.11
C GLY A 758 -0.47 0.38 5.06
N ALA A 759 -0.69 1.15 4.00
CA ALA A 759 -1.94 1.93 3.85
C ALA A 759 -3.18 1.03 3.81
N ASN A 760 -3.07 -0.21 3.28
CA ASN A 760 -4.18 -1.16 3.28
C ASN A 760 -4.61 -1.59 4.69
N GLN A 761 -3.75 -1.48 5.71
CA GLN A 761 -4.07 -1.93 7.06
C GLN A 761 -4.99 -0.97 7.82
N VAL A 762 -4.87 0.34 7.57
CA VAL A 762 -5.44 1.40 8.43
C VAL A 762 -6.94 1.26 8.69
N VAL A 763 -7.72 0.95 7.66
CA VAL A 763 -9.19 0.94 7.81
C VAL A 763 -9.67 -0.21 8.70
N LEU A 764 -9.12 -1.43 8.54
CA LEU A 764 -9.48 -2.58 9.36
C LEU A 764 -8.79 -2.56 10.73
N PHE A 765 -7.48 -2.35 10.76
CA PHE A 765 -6.71 -2.47 11.99
C PHE A 765 -6.73 -1.18 12.82
N GLY A 766 -6.95 -0.01 12.21
CA GLY A 766 -7.12 1.27 12.92
C GLY A 766 -8.58 1.58 13.21
N TYR A 767 -9.38 1.87 12.19
CA TYR A 767 -10.73 2.40 12.41
C TYR A 767 -11.75 1.38 12.93
N LEU A 768 -11.62 0.10 12.57
CA LEU A 768 -12.36 -0.99 13.21
C LEU A 768 -11.63 -1.50 14.47
N GLY A 769 -10.32 -1.26 14.60
CA GLY A 769 -9.50 -1.73 15.70
C GLY A 769 -9.32 -3.24 15.72
N LEU A 770 -9.39 -3.93 14.56
CA LEU A 770 -9.28 -5.39 14.49
C LEU A 770 -7.91 -5.85 15.00
N ARG A 771 -7.84 -6.87 15.87
CA ARG A 771 -6.58 -7.56 16.22
C ARG A 771 -6.72 -9.07 15.96
N LEU A 772 -5.73 -9.64 15.29
CA LEU A 772 -5.67 -11.07 14.97
C LEU A 772 -4.82 -11.80 16.01
N LEU A 773 -5.39 -11.96 17.21
CA LEU A 773 -4.73 -12.63 18.33
C LEU A 773 -4.96 -14.15 18.27
N PRO A 774 -4.01 -14.98 18.75
CA PRO A 774 -4.08 -16.43 18.65
C PRO A 774 -5.02 -17.09 19.68
N ASP A 775 -6.20 -16.50 19.92
CA ASP A 775 -7.23 -17.01 20.82
C ASP A 775 -8.57 -17.27 20.09
N ASP A 776 -9.60 -17.68 20.83
CA ASP A 776 -10.93 -17.98 20.28
C ASP A 776 -11.89 -16.76 20.38
N ILE A 777 -11.36 -15.53 20.42
CA ILE A 777 -12.12 -14.28 20.53
C ILE A 777 -11.87 -13.39 19.30
N LEU A 778 -12.93 -12.69 18.84
CA LEU A 778 -12.80 -11.62 17.85
C LEU A 778 -12.58 -10.28 18.56
N HIS A 779 -11.40 -9.70 18.40
CA HIS A 779 -11.02 -8.44 19.03
C HIS A 779 -11.19 -7.25 18.09
N ILE A 780 -11.97 -6.24 18.52
CA ILE A 780 -12.18 -4.99 17.78
C ILE A 780 -12.14 -3.78 18.75
N ASP A 781 -11.83 -2.59 18.25
CA ASP A 781 -12.00 -1.33 19.00
C ASP A 781 -12.42 -0.20 18.05
N PRO A 782 -13.71 -0.14 17.65
CA PRO A 782 -14.10 0.73 16.55
C PRO A 782 -14.04 2.21 16.94
N ASN A 783 -13.17 2.95 16.25
CA ASN A 783 -12.98 4.38 16.46
C ASN A 783 -12.81 5.15 15.13
N PRO A 784 -13.85 5.18 14.27
CA PRO A 784 -13.77 5.86 12.99
C PRO A 784 -13.61 7.38 13.18
N PRO A 785 -12.77 8.04 12.35
CA PRO A 785 -12.59 9.48 12.42
C PRO A 785 -13.85 10.22 11.97
N PRO A 786 -14.18 11.39 12.56
CA PRO A 786 -15.40 12.14 12.24
C PRO A 786 -15.47 12.62 10.79
N GLN A 787 -14.33 12.73 10.09
CA GLN A 787 -14.24 13.05 8.66
C GLN A 787 -14.86 11.97 7.77
N LEU A 788 -14.93 10.72 8.25
CA LEU A 788 -15.54 9.59 7.55
C LEU A 788 -16.88 9.25 8.23
N PRO A 789 -18.01 9.88 7.83
CA PRO A 789 -19.28 9.72 8.51
C PRO A 789 -19.83 8.29 8.40
N HIS A 790 -19.46 7.58 7.32
CA HIS A 790 -19.84 6.22 7.02
C HIS A 790 -18.64 5.45 6.48
N ILE A 791 -18.40 4.26 7.04
CA ILE A 791 -17.41 3.31 6.54
C ILE A 791 -18.12 1.97 6.40
N GLN A 792 -18.09 1.40 5.22
CA GLN A 792 -18.32 -0.03 5.03
C GLN A 792 -16.95 -0.67 4.87
N TYR A 793 -16.59 -1.48 5.85
CA TYR A 793 -15.31 -2.19 5.82
C TYR A 793 -15.38 -3.30 4.79
N ARG A 794 -14.25 -3.61 4.16
CA ARG A 794 -14.13 -4.85 3.40
C ARG A 794 -14.44 -6.06 4.29
N THR A 795 -15.05 -7.08 3.71
CA THR A 795 -15.29 -8.34 4.40
C THR A 795 -13.95 -8.93 4.80
N PHE A 796 -13.82 -9.25 6.09
CA PHE A 796 -12.62 -9.86 6.65
C PHE A 796 -12.95 -11.25 7.20
N TYR A 797 -11.94 -12.10 7.35
CA TYR A 797 -12.08 -13.46 7.81
C TYR A 797 -11.51 -13.60 9.22
N TRP A 798 -12.25 -14.32 10.06
CA TRP A 798 -11.81 -14.74 11.38
C TRP A 798 -12.16 -16.21 11.55
N ARG A 799 -11.15 -17.04 11.84
CA ARG A 799 -11.20 -18.51 11.86
C ARG A 799 -11.86 -19.10 10.59
N GLY A 800 -11.59 -18.49 9.44
CA GLY A 800 -12.11 -18.85 8.11
C GLY A 800 -13.57 -18.45 7.86
N TRP A 801 -14.22 -17.77 8.81
CA TRP A 801 -15.57 -17.25 8.63
C TRP A 801 -15.57 -15.79 8.17
N PRO A 802 -16.31 -15.43 7.11
CA PRO A 802 -16.37 -14.06 6.62
C PRO A 802 -17.28 -13.20 7.49
N ILE A 803 -16.78 -12.02 7.87
CA ILE A 803 -17.43 -11.05 8.75
C ILE A 803 -17.59 -9.73 7.99
N ALA A 804 -18.83 -9.24 7.92
CA ALA A 804 -19.14 -7.93 7.37
C ALA A 804 -19.26 -6.91 8.51
N ALA A 805 -18.64 -5.75 8.35
CA ALA A 805 -18.73 -4.65 9.30
C ALA A 805 -19.08 -3.33 8.62
N ARG A 806 -19.75 -2.45 9.35
CA ARG A 806 -19.99 -1.05 8.94
C ARG A 806 -20.05 -0.14 10.15
N SER A 807 -19.50 1.06 9.99
CA SER A 807 -19.49 2.12 10.98
C SER A 807 -20.28 3.32 10.52
N ASN A 808 -20.95 3.95 11.47
CA ASN A 808 -21.30 5.36 11.38
C ASN A 808 -20.60 6.12 12.51
N ALA A 809 -20.87 7.42 12.67
CA ALA A 809 -20.26 8.23 13.73
C ALA A 809 -20.50 7.72 15.17
N THR A 810 -21.46 6.81 15.39
CA THR A 810 -21.96 6.48 16.72
C THR A 810 -21.73 5.04 17.16
N HIS A 811 -21.84 4.10 16.23
CA HIS A 811 -21.82 2.66 16.47
C HIS A 811 -21.29 1.91 15.25
N THR A 812 -20.81 0.70 15.49
CA THR A 812 -20.37 -0.26 14.49
C THR A 812 -21.30 -1.47 14.53
N THR A 813 -21.68 -1.98 13.37
CA THR A 813 -22.45 -3.22 13.27
C THR A 813 -21.65 -4.30 12.59
N LEU A 814 -21.64 -5.50 13.17
CA LEU A 814 -21.02 -6.70 12.64
C LEU A 814 -22.07 -7.74 12.30
N ALA A 815 -21.83 -8.54 11.27
CA ALA A 815 -22.65 -9.68 10.86
C ALA A 815 -21.77 -10.76 10.25
N ARG A 816 -22.22 -12.02 10.26
CA ARG A 816 -21.70 -13.01 9.32
C ARG A 816 -22.00 -12.52 7.91
N ALA A 817 -20.97 -12.43 7.07
CA ALA A 817 -21.15 -11.92 5.70
C ALA A 817 -21.95 -12.93 4.86
N ASP A 818 -22.59 -12.44 3.80
CA ASP A 818 -23.26 -13.28 2.79
C ASP A 818 -22.23 -13.79 1.78
N LEU A 819 -21.19 -14.46 2.28
CA LEU A 819 -20.16 -15.16 1.51
C LEU A 819 -19.99 -16.58 2.06
N ASP A 820 -19.59 -17.50 1.20
CA ASP A 820 -19.22 -18.85 1.64
C ASP A 820 -18.01 -18.77 2.59
N PRO A 821 -18.00 -19.54 3.70
CA PRO A 821 -16.80 -19.67 4.51
C PRO A 821 -15.67 -20.34 3.71
N LEU A 822 -14.43 -20.12 4.14
CA LEU A 822 -13.29 -20.82 3.57
C LEU A 822 -13.42 -22.33 3.80
N ASP A 823 -12.83 -23.13 2.93
CA ASP A 823 -12.76 -24.59 3.11
C ASP A 823 -12.02 -24.99 4.40
N THR A 824 -11.17 -24.10 4.92
CA THR A 824 -10.41 -24.26 6.17
C THR A 824 -11.13 -23.70 7.40
N ALA A 825 -12.37 -23.22 7.27
CA ALA A 825 -13.08 -22.57 8.37
C ALA A 825 -13.26 -23.50 9.58
N ASP A 826 -13.04 -22.94 10.77
CA ASP A 826 -13.19 -23.70 12.00
C ASP A 826 -14.68 -23.97 12.27
N MET A 827 -15.06 -25.23 12.09
CA MET A 827 -16.45 -25.68 12.19
C MET A 827 -17.05 -25.55 13.58
N ARG A 828 -16.24 -25.29 14.63
CA ARG A 828 -16.75 -24.93 15.97
C ARG A 828 -17.67 -23.70 15.91
N PHE A 829 -17.42 -22.78 14.99
CA PHE A 829 -18.14 -21.51 14.88
C PHE A 829 -19.25 -21.50 13.81
N ALA A 830 -19.56 -22.63 13.18
CA ALA A 830 -20.52 -22.68 12.06
C ALA A 830 -21.95 -22.31 12.45
N ASN A 831 -22.39 -22.75 13.62
CA ASN A 831 -23.73 -22.48 14.16
C ASN A 831 -23.66 -21.92 15.59
N ALA A 832 -22.51 -21.40 16.00
CA ALA A 832 -22.28 -20.84 17.32
C ALA A 832 -22.09 -19.31 17.25
N SER A 833 -22.36 -18.63 18.36
CA SER A 833 -21.94 -17.24 18.51
C SER A 833 -20.41 -17.16 18.57
N ILE A 834 -19.86 -16.07 18.06
CA ILE A 834 -18.47 -15.68 18.27
C ILE A 834 -18.42 -14.71 19.43
N ALA A 835 -17.54 -14.96 20.41
CA ALA A 835 -17.22 -13.98 21.44
C ALA A 835 -16.50 -12.79 20.80
N VAL A 836 -16.97 -11.58 21.06
CA VAL A 836 -16.40 -10.34 20.53
C VAL A 836 -15.98 -9.46 21.70
N HIS A 837 -14.72 -9.08 21.77
CA HIS A 837 -14.23 -8.11 22.74
C HIS A 837 -14.13 -6.74 22.08
N VAL A 838 -14.68 -5.72 22.75
CA VAL A 838 -14.62 -4.33 22.30
C VAL A 838 -13.78 -3.50 23.25
N GLY A 839 -12.71 -2.93 22.70
CA GLY A 839 -11.66 -2.23 23.45
C GLY A 839 -10.56 -3.17 23.93
N PHE A 840 -9.36 -2.63 24.14
CA PHE A 840 -8.22 -3.37 24.68
C PHE A 840 -8.04 -3.03 26.17
N GLU A 841 -7.83 -4.07 27.00
CA GLU A 841 -7.70 -3.90 28.45
C GLU A 841 -6.47 -3.03 28.78
N THR A 842 -6.71 -1.76 29.05
CA THR A 842 -5.66 -0.82 29.42
C THR A 842 -6.14 0.04 30.58
N ASN A 843 -5.50 -0.12 31.74
CA ASN A 843 -5.83 0.60 32.99
C ASN A 843 -7.23 0.32 33.59
N GLY A 844 -7.74 -0.92 33.50
CA GLY A 844 -8.87 -1.37 34.32
C GLY A 844 -10.25 -0.84 33.92
N THR A 845 -10.40 -0.30 32.70
CA THR A 845 -11.68 -0.31 32.00
C THR A 845 -11.90 -1.71 31.44
N SER A 846 -12.89 -2.42 31.99
CA SER A 846 -13.21 -3.78 31.58
C SER A 846 -13.53 -3.84 30.09
N GLU A 847 -12.89 -4.77 29.38
CA GLU A 847 -13.32 -5.18 28.04
C GLU A 847 -14.82 -5.47 28.05
N ALA A 848 -15.53 -4.87 27.11
CA ALA A 848 -16.94 -5.18 26.95
C ALA A 848 -17.05 -6.42 26.08
N SER A 849 -17.39 -7.56 26.69
CA SER A 849 -17.66 -8.80 25.95
C SER A 849 -19.07 -8.78 25.35
N TYR A 850 -19.14 -9.07 24.06
CA TYR A 850 -20.36 -9.23 23.28
C TYR A 850 -20.37 -10.60 22.60
N GLU A 851 -21.50 -10.94 21.98
CA GLU A 851 -21.63 -12.14 21.16
C GLU A 851 -22.15 -11.76 19.76
N LEU A 852 -21.40 -12.15 18.73
CA LEU A 852 -21.85 -12.09 17.34
C LEU A 852 -22.63 -13.38 17.02
N PRO A 853 -23.96 -13.34 16.85
CA PRO A 853 -24.75 -14.55 16.60
C PRO A 853 -24.44 -15.13 15.21
N ALA A 854 -24.68 -16.44 15.05
CA ALA A 854 -24.56 -17.11 13.74
C ALA A 854 -25.51 -16.52 12.67
N THR A 855 -26.62 -15.92 13.08
CA THR A 855 -27.52 -15.14 12.23
C THR A 855 -27.95 -13.85 12.93
N GLY A 856 -28.04 -12.75 12.18
CA GLY A 856 -28.37 -11.43 12.73
C GLY A 856 -27.16 -10.51 12.79
N VAL A 857 -27.29 -9.43 13.57
CA VAL A 857 -26.28 -8.38 13.67
C VAL A 857 -25.90 -8.13 15.13
N LEU A 858 -24.62 -7.91 15.38
CA LEU A 858 -24.11 -7.30 16.60
C LEU A 858 -23.96 -5.80 16.37
N THR A 859 -24.31 -4.97 17.36
CA THR A 859 -24.08 -3.51 17.32
C THR A 859 -23.32 -3.11 18.58
N VAL A 860 -22.18 -2.44 18.39
CA VAL A 860 -21.29 -1.99 19.47
C VAL A 860 -21.06 -0.48 19.38
N PRO A 861 -20.85 0.22 20.50
CA PRO A 861 -20.58 1.66 20.48
C PRO A 861 -19.17 1.96 19.94
N ASN A 862 -19.01 3.13 19.31
CA ASN A 862 -17.70 3.61 18.86
C ASN A 862 -17.04 4.50 19.91
N GLY A 863 -15.69 4.56 19.92
CA GLY A 863 -14.88 5.36 20.86
C GLY A 863 -15.14 6.87 20.80
N ARG A 864 -15.37 7.42 19.60
CA ARG A 864 -15.71 8.84 19.34
C ARG A 864 -14.70 9.86 19.87
N ILE A 865 -13.41 9.52 19.87
CA ILE A 865 -12.35 10.40 20.41
C ILE A 865 -12.28 11.76 19.70
N GLY A 866 -12.58 11.82 18.40
CA GLY A 866 -12.61 13.06 17.62
C GLY A 866 -13.64 14.09 18.05
N TRP A 867 -14.59 13.70 18.90
CA TRP A 867 -15.60 14.59 19.48
C TRP A 867 -15.22 15.10 20.88
N ILE A 868 -14.05 14.70 21.39
CA ILE A 868 -13.47 15.18 22.64
C ILE A 868 -12.46 16.26 22.25
N PRO A 869 -12.69 17.53 22.61
CA PRO A 869 -11.76 18.61 22.27
C PRO A 869 -10.48 18.50 23.12
N THR A 870 -9.32 18.48 22.46
CA THR A 870 -7.98 18.56 23.08
C THR A 870 -7.89 19.86 23.88
N THR A 871 -8.18 20.99 23.23
CA THR A 871 -8.31 22.29 23.90
C THR A 871 -9.75 22.55 24.35
N ASN A 872 -9.98 22.74 25.65
CA ASN A 872 -11.34 22.88 26.20
C ASN A 872 -12.11 24.07 25.60
N GLY A 873 -13.27 23.78 25.01
CA GLY A 873 -14.12 24.77 24.33
C GLY A 873 -13.72 25.05 22.88
N ASN A 874 -12.75 24.32 22.33
CA ASN A 874 -12.40 24.36 20.92
C ASN A 874 -13.60 23.92 20.06
N MET A 875 -14.06 24.81 19.20
CA MET A 875 -15.15 24.56 18.26
C MET A 875 -14.67 24.24 16.84
N ALA A 876 -13.38 24.34 16.55
CA ALA A 876 -12.79 24.11 15.23
C ALA A 876 -12.31 22.66 15.03
N GLN A 877 -12.11 21.91 16.12
CA GLN A 877 -11.48 20.60 16.08
C GLN A 877 -12.20 19.62 15.14
N CYS A 878 -11.42 18.94 14.30
CA CYS A 878 -11.86 17.92 13.34
C CYS A 878 -12.93 18.39 12.33
N LEU A 879 -13.05 19.69 12.12
CA LEU A 879 -13.94 20.26 11.10
C LEU A 879 -13.23 20.36 9.74
N PRO A 880 -13.99 20.45 8.64
CA PRO A 880 -13.42 20.57 7.30
C PRO A 880 -12.49 21.79 7.16
N VAL A 881 -11.34 21.56 6.53
CA VAL A 881 -10.30 22.58 6.30
C VAL A 881 -9.96 22.66 4.82
N ALA A 882 -9.72 23.87 4.32
CA ALA A 882 -9.21 24.11 2.98
C ALA A 882 -8.08 25.15 2.99
N SER A 883 -7.09 24.94 2.13
CA SER A 883 -6.06 25.91 1.76
C SER A 883 -5.95 25.97 0.24
N ARG A 884 -5.64 27.14 -0.31
CA ARG A 884 -5.30 27.30 -1.74
C ARG A 884 -3.80 27.39 -1.98
N ASP A 885 -3.03 27.55 -0.92
CA ASP A 885 -1.59 27.67 -0.99
C ASP A 885 -0.96 26.28 -1.04
N ALA A 886 0.12 26.15 -1.81
CA ALA A 886 0.94 24.96 -1.79
C ALA A 886 1.53 24.74 -0.39
N TYR A 887 1.68 23.49 0.00
CA TYR A 887 2.20 23.08 1.29
C TYR A 887 3.25 21.97 1.12
N ALA A 888 4.10 21.82 2.14
CA ALA A 888 5.12 20.78 2.15
C ALA A 888 4.48 19.37 2.14
N PRO A 889 5.07 18.38 1.47
CA PRO A 889 4.54 17.02 1.44
C PRO A 889 4.23 16.46 2.85
N GLY A 890 3.05 15.87 3.01
CA GLY A 890 2.58 15.34 4.30
C GLY A 890 2.19 16.39 5.35
N GLN A 891 2.38 17.68 5.10
CA GLN A 891 2.07 18.78 6.04
C GLN A 891 0.72 19.43 5.73
N PHE A 892 -0.36 18.66 5.88
CA PHE A 892 -1.68 19.02 5.37
C PHE A 892 -2.37 20.14 6.14
N PRO A 893 -3.21 20.97 5.48
CA PRO A 893 -4.05 21.96 6.14
C PRO A 893 -4.97 21.38 7.24
N ILE A 894 -5.47 20.15 7.07
CA ILE A 894 -6.34 19.49 8.06
C ILE A 894 -5.68 19.31 9.44
N ALA A 895 -4.34 19.30 9.49
CA ALA A 895 -3.60 19.14 10.73
C ALA A 895 -3.88 20.28 11.72
N VAL A 896 -4.15 21.50 11.25
CA VAL A 896 -4.37 22.67 12.14
C VAL A 896 -5.56 22.52 13.08
N VAL A 897 -6.44 21.53 12.87
CA VAL A 897 -7.57 21.26 13.77
C VAL A 897 -7.66 19.80 14.21
N ASP A 898 -6.65 18.96 13.97
CA ASP A 898 -6.75 17.54 14.30
C ASP A 898 -6.51 17.23 15.78
N GLY A 899 -5.93 18.19 16.52
CA GLY A 899 -5.73 18.13 17.96
C GLY A 899 -4.49 17.35 18.40
N ALA A 900 -3.55 17.06 17.50
CA ALA A 900 -2.22 16.55 17.83
C ALA A 900 -1.13 17.62 17.66
N THR A 901 -0.03 17.46 18.39
CA THR A 901 1.13 18.35 18.32
C THR A 901 2.18 17.89 17.30
N SER A 902 2.10 16.62 16.89
CA SER A 902 3.03 15.93 16.00
C SER A 902 2.70 16.09 14.51
N THR A 903 1.43 16.31 14.18
CA THR A 903 0.98 16.70 12.85
C THR A 903 0.97 18.22 12.73
N ARG A 904 1.22 18.75 11.53
CA ARG A 904 1.23 20.20 11.31
C ARG A 904 0.95 20.55 9.85
N TRP A 905 0.36 21.72 9.65
CA TRP A 905 0.32 22.36 8.35
C TRP A 905 1.58 23.20 8.17
N GLN A 906 2.18 23.13 6.98
CA GLN A 906 3.32 23.95 6.62
C GLN A 906 3.20 24.43 5.17
N PRO A 907 2.98 25.73 4.92
CA PRO A 907 3.02 26.29 3.57
C PRO A 907 4.39 26.11 2.91
N ALA A 908 4.41 26.03 1.58
CA ALA A 908 5.63 25.84 0.81
C ALA A 908 6.58 27.06 0.80
N SER A 909 6.17 28.22 1.34
CA SER A 909 7.01 29.42 1.43
C SER A 909 6.64 30.28 2.63
N SER A 910 7.55 31.15 3.10
CA SER A 910 7.29 32.07 4.21
C SER A 910 6.40 33.28 3.84
N LYS A 911 5.92 33.36 2.60
CA LYS A 911 4.94 34.37 2.17
C LYS A 911 3.59 34.19 2.87
N ILE A 912 2.75 35.22 2.79
CA ILE A 912 1.39 35.16 3.34
C ILE A 912 0.66 33.96 2.76
N SER A 913 0.27 33.04 3.63
CA SER A 913 -0.51 31.84 3.30
C SER A 913 -1.71 31.74 4.23
N ALA A 914 -2.79 31.11 3.79
CA ALA A 914 -4.06 31.09 4.49
C ALA A 914 -4.69 29.70 4.54
N VAL A 915 -5.16 29.32 5.72
CA VAL A 915 -5.96 28.12 5.96
C VAL A 915 -7.34 28.52 6.46
N THR A 916 -8.38 27.86 5.95
CA THR A 916 -9.78 28.17 6.26
C THR A 916 -10.50 26.95 6.81
N VAL A 917 -11.15 27.10 7.96
CA VAL A 917 -12.01 26.08 8.59
C VAL A 917 -13.48 26.42 8.32
N ASP A 918 -14.28 25.45 7.85
CA ASP A 918 -15.75 25.57 7.84
C ASP A 918 -16.30 25.16 9.20
N LEU A 919 -16.67 26.15 10.01
CA LEU A 919 -17.27 25.95 11.33
C LEU A 919 -18.71 25.42 11.22
N GLY A 920 -19.31 25.45 10.03
CA GLY A 920 -20.62 24.93 9.73
C GLY A 920 -21.78 25.89 10.08
N ARG A 921 -23.00 25.48 9.71
CA ARG A 921 -24.25 26.23 9.95
C ARG A 921 -25.09 25.68 11.12
N GLY A 922 -24.57 24.71 11.87
CA GLY A 922 -25.30 24.10 12.98
C GLY A 922 -25.63 25.11 14.07
N ALA A 923 -26.80 24.99 14.71
CA ALA A 923 -27.29 25.93 15.73
C ALA A 923 -26.37 26.07 16.97
N ALA A 924 -25.43 25.14 17.16
CA ALA A 924 -24.43 25.20 18.23
C ALA A 924 -23.24 26.12 17.88
N VAL A 925 -22.93 26.30 16.59
CA VAL A 925 -21.73 26.98 16.10
C VAL A 925 -22.07 28.34 15.46
N ALA A 926 -23.17 28.43 14.70
CA ALA A 926 -23.59 29.66 14.05
C ALA A 926 -23.93 30.74 15.11
N GLY A 927 -23.14 31.82 15.13
CA GLY A 927 -23.30 32.92 16.09
C GLY A 927 -22.79 32.62 17.50
N ALA A 928 -22.04 31.53 17.69
CA ALA A 928 -21.37 31.25 18.96
C ALA A 928 -20.39 32.37 19.31
N ASN A 929 -20.37 32.78 20.58
CA ASN A 929 -19.50 33.84 21.07
C ASN A 929 -18.09 33.27 21.32
N VAL A 930 -17.15 33.61 20.45
CA VAL A 930 -15.73 33.30 20.60
C VAL A 930 -15.11 34.28 21.59
N THR A 931 -14.34 33.76 22.54
CA THR A 931 -13.69 34.58 23.58
C THR A 931 -12.18 34.53 23.55
N ALA A 932 -11.60 33.51 22.91
CA ALA A 932 -10.16 33.34 22.82
C ALA A 932 -9.77 32.47 21.62
N PHE A 933 -8.48 32.52 21.30
CA PHE A 933 -7.80 31.60 20.41
C PHE A 933 -6.61 30.99 21.15
N HIS A 934 -6.32 29.72 20.85
CA HIS A 934 -5.08 29.06 21.23
C HIS A 934 -4.40 28.56 19.97
N PHE A 935 -3.09 28.75 19.90
CA PHE A 935 -2.27 28.31 18.79
C PHE A 935 -1.11 27.47 19.32
N ASP A 936 -0.88 26.32 18.70
CA ASP A 936 0.38 25.58 18.74
C ASP A 936 1.05 25.71 17.37
N TRP A 937 2.17 26.41 17.34
CA TRP A 937 2.97 26.68 16.16
C TRP A 937 4.06 25.62 15.93
N ALA A 938 4.12 24.56 16.74
CA ALA A 938 5.20 23.57 16.74
C ALA A 938 6.60 24.23 16.84
N ALA A 939 7.57 23.75 16.07
CA ALA A 939 8.96 24.21 16.14
C ALA A 939 9.21 25.55 15.40
N MET A 940 8.40 25.90 14.39
CA MET A 940 8.67 27.01 13.47
C MET A 940 7.54 28.06 13.49
N PRO A 941 7.48 28.93 14.51
CA PRO A 941 6.39 29.89 14.63
C PRO A 941 6.39 30.98 13.53
N PRO A 942 5.22 31.45 13.08
CA PRO A 942 5.13 32.55 12.14
C PRO A 942 5.57 33.87 12.77
N VAL A 943 5.98 34.85 11.97
CA VAL A 943 6.28 36.21 12.46
C VAL A 943 4.98 36.94 12.77
N ASN A 944 4.02 36.88 11.85
CA ASN A 944 2.71 37.51 12.00
C ASN A 944 1.59 36.51 11.69
N ALA A 945 0.47 36.66 12.39
CA ALA A 945 -0.75 35.90 12.11
C ALA A 945 -2.00 36.79 12.18
N THR A 946 -3.02 36.51 11.37
CA THR A 946 -4.30 37.23 11.38
C THR A 946 -5.46 36.25 11.31
N VAL A 947 -6.47 36.44 12.17
CA VAL A 947 -7.71 35.65 12.18
C VAL A 947 -8.86 36.46 11.63
N VAL A 948 -9.59 35.88 10.69
CA VAL A 948 -10.73 36.50 9.99
C VAL A 948 -11.94 35.59 10.08
N PHE A 949 -13.11 36.15 10.41
CA PHE A 949 -14.41 35.46 10.29
C PHE A 949 -15.19 35.99 9.10
N HIS A 950 -15.84 35.09 8.38
CA HIS A 950 -16.66 35.41 7.20
C HIS A 950 -17.76 34.36 6.99
N ASP A 951 -18.81 34.74 6.26
CA ASP A 951 -19.94 33.84 5.96
C ASP A 951 -19.94 33.31 4.52
N VAL A 952 -19.05 33.86 3.67
CA VAL A 952 -18.89 33.52 2.26
C VAL A 952 -17.41 33.25 2.00
N PRO A 953 -17.04 32.14 1.32
CA PRO A 953 -15.64 31.82 1.06
C PRO A 953 -14.87 32.97 0.41
N LEU A 954 -13.72 33.34 0.99
CA LEU A 954 -12.86 34.40 0.50
C LEU A 954 -12.24 34.00 -0.85
N ARG A 955 -12.32 34.90 -1.84
CA ARG A 955 -11.72 34.68 -3.17
C ARG A 955 -10.20 34.81 -3.16
N ASP A 956 -9.67 35.75 -2.39
CA ASP A 956 -8.25 35.99 -2.19
C ASP A 956 -8.04 36.30 -0.70
N PRO A 957 -7.79 35.27 0.13
CA PRO A 957 -7.52 35.47 1.55
C PRO A 957 -6.32 36.41 1.78
N ALA A 958 -5.23 36.26 1.01
CA ALA A 958 -3.99 37.02 1.23
C ALA A 958 -4.19 38.54 1.06
N ALA A 959 -5.10 38.97 0.17
CA ALA A 959 -5.46 40.38 0.04
C ALA A 959 -6.07 41.00 1.30
N VAL A 960 -6.66 40.20 2.20
CA VAL A 960 -7.20 40.67 3.49
C VAL A 960 -6.09 41.18 4.41
N ALA A 961 -4.88 40.61 4.34
CA ALA A 961 -3.74 41.06 5.15
C ALA A 961 -3.15 42.40 4.70
N ALA A 962 -3.40 42.85 3.46
CA ALA A 962 -2.80 44.04 2.87
C ALA A 962 -3.51 45.38 3.21
N GLY A 963 -4.45 45.39 4.15
CA GLY A 963 -5.08 46.61 4.67
C GLY A 963 -6.23 47.18 3.83
N ALA A 964 -6.88 46.37 2.99
CA ALA A 964 -8.15 46.77 2.39
C ALA A 964 -9.25 46.79 3.47
N GLN A 965 -9.94 47.92 3.57
CA GLN A 965 -10.93 48.25 4.61
C GLN A 965 -11.97 47.16 4.89
N GLU A 966 -12.55 47.18 6.10
CA GLU A 966 -13.84 46.56 6.46
C GLU A 966 -14.81 46.62 5.26
N GLY A 967 -14.86 45.54 4.48
CA GLY A 967 -15.86 45.30 3.45
C GLY A 967 -16.89 44.35 4.05
N GLY A 968 -18.17 44.61 3.86
CA GLY A 968 -19.28 44.00 4.61
C GLY A 968 -19.42 42.47 4.62
N ASP A 969 -18.48 41.71 4.05
CA ASP A 969 -18.52 40.26 3.90
C ASP A 969 -17.52 39.50 4.83
N TYR A 970 -16.62 40.19 5.53
CA TYR A 970 -15.68 39.58 6.49
C TYR A 970 -15.30 40.53 7.64
N ARG A 971 -14.81 39.97 8.77
CA ARG A 971 -14.33 40.72 9.93
C ARG A 971 -12.99 40.18 10.43
N VAL A 972 -11.99 41.05 10.53
CA VAL A 972 -10.72 40.75 11.21
C VAL A 972 -10.97 40.71 12.72
N VAL A 973 -10.61 39.60 13.37
CA VAL A 973 -10.91 39.35 14.78
C VAL A 973 -9.67 39.50 15.66
N ALA A 974 -8.51 39.07 15.18
CA ALA A 974 -7.24 39.20 15.87
C ALA A 974 -6.10 39.40 14.85
N THR A 975 -5.15 40.26 15.19
CA THR A 975 -3.90 40.45 14.45
C THR A 975 -2.75 40.35 15.43
N LEU A 976 -1.85 39.41 15.18
CA LEU A 976 -0.66 39.14 15.95
C LEU A 976 0.55 39.59 15.12
N THR A 977 1.36 40.47 15.68
CA THR A 977 2.60 40.96 15.07
C THR A 977 3.78 40.66 15.98
N ASP A 978 4.91 40.28 15.38
CA ASP A 978 6.12 39.92 16.12
C ASP A 978 5.84 38.86 17.22
N ILE A 979 5.21 37.75 16.82
CA ILE A 979 4.79 36.68 17.74
C ILE A 979 5.99 36.22 18.58
N ALA A 980 5.86 36.27 19.91
CA ALA A 980 6.91 35.82 20.81
C ALA A 980 7.03 34.29 20.79
N GLN A 981 8.26 33.79 20.70
CA GLN A 981 8.55 32.36 20.88
C GLN A 981 8.40 32.01 22.36
N SER A 982 7.42 31.16 22.70
CA SER A 982 7.22 30.71 24.08
C SER A 982 8.31 29.75 24.54
N LYS A 983 8.97 29.07 23.58
CA LYS A 983 10.09 28.15 23.80
C LYS A 983 11.20 28.46 22.79
N PRO A 984 11.94 29.58 22.97
CA PRO A 984 13.00 29.97 22.05
C PRO A 984 14.14 28.94 22.09
N TYR A 985 14.75 28.68 20.93
CA TYR A 985 15.90 27.79 20.84
C TYR A 985 17.08 28.29 21.70
N ARG A 986 17.69 27.40 22.49
CA ARG A 986 18.84 27.68 23.35
C ARG A 986 19.94 26.65 23.11
N ALA A 987 20.96 27.04 22.35
CA ALA A 987 22.10 26.19 21.97
C ALA A 987 22.93 25.68 23.17
N ASP A 988 22.84 26.35 24.33
CA ASP A 988 23.57 26.04 25.56
C ASP A 988 22.75 25.24 26.59
N SER A 989 21.53 24.81 26.25
CA SER A 989 20.67 24.03 27.14
C SER A 989 20.83 22.52 26.94
N GLU A 990 20.85 21.75 28.05
CA GLU A 990 20.85 20.28 28.02
C GLU A 990 19.50 19.69 27.54
N GLU A 991 18.49 20.54 27.29
CA GLU A 991 17.13 20.12 26.89
C GLU A 991 17.09 19.41 25.54
N PHE A 992 18.00 19.70 24.60
CA PHE A 992 18.02 19.07 23.27
C PHE A 992 18.50 17.62 23.29
N THR A 993 19.38 17.27 24.25
CA THR A 993 19.88 15.91 24.42
C THR A 993 18.98 15.05 25.30
N ALA A 994 18.03 15.65 26.02
CA ALA A 994 17.10 14.91 26.86
C ALA A 994 16.03 14.20 26.02
N VAL A 995 15.77 12.93 26.32
CA VAL A 995 14.65 12.19 25.72
C VAL A 995 13.37 12.66 26.42
N ALA A 996 12.58 13.49 25.76
CA ALA A 996 11.32 13.99 26.29
C ALA A 996 10.37 14.36 25.15
N VAL A 997 9.06 14.19 25.38
CA VAL A 997 8.00 14.56 24.42
C VAL A 997 8.16 16.03 24.02
N PRO A 998 8.30 16.33 22.70
CA PRO A 998 8.45 17.71 22.25
C PRO A 998 7.26 18.60 22.65
N VAL A 999 7.57 19.84 23.02
CA VAL A 999 6.57 20.88 23.35
C VAL A 999 6.71 22.00 22.33
N GLY A 1000 5.63 22.32 21.63
CA GLY A 1000 5.59 23.36 20.61
C GLY A 1000 5.62 24.78 21.15
N ASN A 1001 5.86 25.74 20.26
CA ASN A 1001 5.70 27.17 20.55
C ASN A 1001 4.22 27.52 20.55
N THR A 1002 3.70 28.05 21.64
CA THR A 1002 2.27 28.32 21.79
C THR A 1002 1.97 29.81 21.96
N THR A 1003 0.76 30.21 21.59
CA THR A 1003 0.26 31.57 21.82
C THR A 1003 -1.21 31.53 22.18
N ASP A 1004 -1.57 32.14 23.32
CA ASP A 1004 -2.95 32.34 23.74
C ASP A 1004 -3.38 33.78 23.50
N VAL A 1005 -4.53 33.96 22.86
CA VAL A 1005 -5.11 35.27 22.58
C VAL A 1005 -6.48 35.37 23.23
N ARG A 1006 -6.65 36.29 24.18
CA ARG A 1006 -7.96 36.60 24.75
C ARG A 1006 -8.55 37.83 24.10
N LEU A 1007 -9.81 37.73 23.66
CA LEU A 1007 -10.50 38.85 23.03
C LEU A 1007 -11.06 39.81 24.09
N ASP A 1008 -10.99 41.11 23.81
CA ASP A 1008 -11.49 42.17 24.72
C ASP A 1008 -13.00 42.07 24.97
N ALA A 1009 -13.74 41.58 23.97
CA ALA A 1009 -15.16 41.25 24.05
C ALA A 1009 -15.43 39.97 23.27
N PRO A 1010 -16.47 39.19 23.63
CA PRO A 1010 -16.86 38.05 22.83
C PRO A 1010 -17.28 38.44 21.41
N VAL A 1011 -16.82 37.68 20.44
CA VAL A 1011 -16.98 37.94 19.00
C VAL A 1011 -17.78 36.80 18.38
N GLN A 1012 -18.86 37.10 17.66
CA GLN A 1012 -19.68 36.05 17.03
C GLN A 1012 -18.90 35.33 15.93
N ALA A 1013 -18.82 33.99 15.96
CA ALA A 1013 -18.25 33.20 14.87
C ALA A 1013 -19.05 33.40 13.57
N GLY A 1014 -18.34 33.59 12.45
CA GLY A 1014 -18.90 33.42 11.12
C GLY A 1014 -19.00 31.93 10.76
N ARG A 1015 -19.58 31.61 9.60
CA ARG A 1015 -19.55 30.23 9.08
C ARG A 1015 -18.12 29.73 8.88
N TYR A 1016 -17.23 30.59 8.41
CA TYR A 1016 -15.85 30.26 8.14
C TYR A 1016 -14.92 31.08 9.02
N ALA A 1017 -13.81 30.47 9.39
CA ALA A 1017 -12.68 31.14 10.01
C ALA A 1017 -11.44 30.92 9.15
N THR A 1018 -10.73 32.00 8.84
CA THR A 1018 -9.46 31.95 8.10
C THR A 1018 -8.32 32.44 8.98
N LEU A 1019 -7.26 31.64 9.07
CA LEU A 1019 -5.99 31.99 9.67
C LEU A 1019 -5.00 32.30 8.55
N LEU A 1020 -4.45 33.52 8.57
CA LEU A 1020 -3.35 33.93 7.72
C LEU A 1020 -2.07 33.94 8.52
N ILE A 1021 -0.99 33.37 7.98
CA ILE A 1021 0.34 33.39 8.58
C ILE A 1021 1.37 33.94 7.60
N SER A 1022 2.41 34.59 8.11
CA SER A 1022 3.53 35.08 7.30
C SER A 1022 4.84 35.10 8.09
N GLY A 1023 5.95 34.96 7.37
CA GLY A 1023 7.26 34.76 7.94
C GLY A 1023 7.42 33.37 8.56
N ASN A 1024 8.66 33.04 8.90
CA ASN A 1024 9.00 31.83 9.63
C ASN A 1024 10.18 32.16 10.54
N GLN A 1025 9.97 32.09 11.85
CA GLN A 1025 10.98 32.42 12.85
C GLN A 1025 11.95 31.26 13.14
N GLY A 1026 11.72 30.08 12.55
CA GLY A 1026 12.58 28.91 12.66
C GLY A 1026 13.63 28.80 11.55
N LEU A 1027 13.59 29.64 10.51
CA LEU A 1027 14.58 29.63 9.42
C LEU A 1027 15.95 30.10 9.90
N VAL A 1028 16.99 29.35 9.54
CA VAL A 1028 18.39 29.78 9.70
C VAL A 1028 18.84 30.54 8.45
N GLU A 1029 19.75 31.52 8.62
CA GLU A 1029 20.27 32.31 7.51
C GLU A 1029 20.97 31.40 6.47
N GLY A 1030 20.41 31.35 5.24
CA GLY A 1030 20.94 30.53 4.14
C GLY A 1030 20.15 29.24 3.84
N GLU A 1031 19.09 28.93 4.60
CA GLU A 1031 18.17 27.83 4.30
C GLU A 1031 17.11 28.19 3.25
N ASP A 1032 16.49 27.17 2.66
CA ASP A 1032 15.39 27.32 1.69
C ASP A 1032 14.16 28.01 2.32
N ASP A 1033 13.51 28.86 1.54
CA ASP A 1033 12.31 29.60 1.98
C ASP A 1033 11.12 28.65 2.17
N VAL A 1034 10.85 28.24 3.42
CA VAL A 1034 9.68 27.44 3.81
C VAL A 1034 8.76 28.18 4.78
N GLY A 1035 7.47 27.88 4.71
CA GLY A 1035 6.46 28.46 5.59
C GLY A 1035 6.61 28.05 7.05
N ALA A 1036 6.03 28.86 7.94
CA ALA A 1036 5.88 28.52 9.36
C ALA A 1036 4.91 27.35 9.56
N THR A 1037 5.01 26.70 10.71
CA THR A 1037 4.19 25.54 11.06
C THR A 1037 2.99 25.91 11.94
N VAL A 1038 1.90 25.18 11.79
CA VAL A 1038 0.72 25.24 12.65
C VAL A 1038 0.29 23.82 12.99
N ALA A 1039 0.50 23.38 14.22
CA ALA A 1039 0.07 22.09 14.73
C ALA A 1039 -1.38 22.14 15.23
N GLU A 1040 -1.74 23.14 16.03
CA GLU A 1040 -3.14 23.33 16.46
C GLU A 1040 -3.56 24.80 16.36
N TRP A 1041 -4.78 25.01 15.88
CA TRP A 1041 -5.51 26.26 15.95
C TRP A 1041 -6.88 26.01 16.58
N ALA A 1042 -7.01 26.39 17.85
CA ALA A 1042 -8.23 26.24 18.61
C ALA A 1042 -9.02 27.57 18.69
N ILE A 1043 -10.31 27.50 18.37
CA ILE A 1043 -11.25 28.62 18.47
C ILE A 1043 -12.13 28.39 19.70
N ILE A 1044 -12.02 29.24 20.73
CA ILE A 1044 -12.59 28.96 22.04
C ILE A 1044 -13.93 29.67 22.26
N SER A 1045 -14.98 28.88 22.50
CA SER A 1045 -16.32 29.36 22.84
C SER A 1045 -16.79 28.83 24.20
N PRO A 1046 -17.24 29.69 25.14
CA PRO A 1046 -17.77 29.25 26.44
C PRO A 1046 -19.01 28.35 26.33
N ALA A 1047 -19.81 28.51 25.27
CA ALA A 1047 -20.99 27.67 25.04
C ALA A 1047 -20.61 26.18 24.81
N MET A 1048 -19.41 25.93 24.28
CA MET A 1048 -18.89 24.58 24.06
C MET A 1048 -18.35 23.96 25.36
N GLN A 1049 -17.98 24.76 26.35
CA GLN A 1049 -17.53 24.27 27.67
C GLN A 1049 -18.66 23.59 28.45
N THR A 1050 -19.90 24.09 28.35
CA THR A 1050 -21.08 23.51 29.01
C THR A 1050 -21.53 22.17 28.40
N HIS A 1051 -21.35 21.98 27.09
CA HIS A 1051 -21.69 20.71 26.43
C HIS A 1051 -20.67 19.60 26.72
N ALA A 1052 -19.38 19.92 26.85
CA ALA A 1052 -18.34 18.98 27.25
C ALA A 1052 -18.55 18.47 28.70
N GLN A 1053 -18.95 19.34 29.63
CA GLN A 1053 -19.28 18.96 31.01
C GLN A 1053 -20.54 18.08 31.10
N GLN A 1054 -21.59 18.35 30.30
CA GLN A 1054 -22.77 17.49 30.25
C GLN A 1054 -22.48 16.10 29.67
N ARG A 1055 -21.63 15.99 28.64
CA ARG A 1055 -21.22 14.68 28.07
C ARG A 1055 -20.35 13.85 29.02
N ARG A 1056 -19.39 14.46 29.73
CA ARG A 1056 -18.63 13.81 30.82
C ARG A 1056 -19.57 13.31 31.93
N SER A 1057 -20.58 14.10 32.30
CA SER A 1057 -21.57 13.70 33.31
C SER A 1057 -22.51 12.57 32.84
N GLY A 1058 -22.77 12.47 31.52
CA GLY A 1058 -23.56 11.41 30.91
C GLY A 1058 -22.85 10.05 30.91
N ARG A 1059 -21.54 10.03 30.62
CA ARG A 1059 -20.68 8.82 30.73
C ARG A 1059 -20.61 8.34 32.19
N ALA A 1060 -20.38 9.25 33.13
CA ALA A 1060 -20.39 8.94 34.57
C ALA A 1060 -21.77 8.46 35.08
N ARG A 1061 -22.89 8.96 34.53
CA ARG A 1061 -24.24 8.49 34.87
C ARG A 1061 -24.58 7.14 34.24
N SER A 1062 -24.11 6.88 33.02
CA SER A 1062 -24.24 5.59 32.32
C SER A 1062 -23.52 4.49 33.11
N ASP A 1063 -22.27 4.73 33.49
CA ASP A 1063 -21.47 3.82 34.30
C ASP A 1063 -22.10 3.58 35.69
N MET A 1064 -22.75 4.59 36.26
CA MET A 1064 -23.47 4.45 37.53
C MET A 1064 -24.78 3.66 37.38
N LEU A 1065 -25.54 3.87 36.30
CA LEU A 1065 -26.79 3.17 36.03
C LEU A 1065 -26.55 1.69 35.70
N ASP A 1066 -25.50 1.36 34.94
CA ASP A 1066 -25.12 -0.03 34.68
C ASP A 1066 -24.61 -0.75 35.93
N ARG A 1067 -23.82 -0.07 36.78
CA ARG A 1067 -23.42 -0.61 38.10
C ARG A 1067 -24.60 -0.87 39.03
N THR A 1068 -25.70 -0.13 38.87
CA THR A 1068 -26.90 -0.30 39.69
C THR A 1068 -27.79 -1.43 39.15
N MET A 1069 -27.91 -1.58 37.83
CA MET A 1069 -28.62 -2.71 37.22
C MET A 1069 -27.90 -4.05 37.38
N LEU A 1070 -26.55 -4.07 37.40
CA LEU A 1070 -25.78 -5.29 37.69
C LEU A 1070 -25.95 -5.76 39.14
N ARG A 1071 -26.07 -4.83 40.09
CA ARG A 1071 -26.31 -5.16 41.52
C ARG A 1071 -27.73 -5.68 41.79
N GLU A 1072 -28.72 -5.28 41.01
CA GLU A 1072 -30.09 -5.80 41.15
C GLU A 1072 -30.29 -7.18 40.49
N ARG A 1073 -29.41 -7.61 39.58
CA ARG A 1073 -29.46 -8.97 38.98
C ARG A 1073 -28.64 -10.02 39.71
N ILE A 1074 -27.71 -9.63 40.60
CA ILE A 1074 -26.91 -10.56 41.43
C ILE A 1074 -27.57 -10.79 42.82
N GLY A 1075 -28.70 -10.13 43.08
CA GLY A 1075 -29.49 -10.28 44.30
C GLY A 1075 -30.96 -10.56 44.04
N LYS A 1076 -31.29 -11.60 43.24
CA LYS A 1076 -32.62 -12.24 43.23
C LYS A 1076 -32.60 -13.62 42.59
#